data_AF-A0A932V3G2-F1
#
_entry.id   AF-A0A932V3G2-F1
#
_cell.length_a   1.000
_cell.length_b   1.000
_cell.length_c   1.000
_cell.angle_alpha   90.00
_cell.angle_beta   90.00
_cell.angle_gamma   90.00
#
_symmetry.space_group_name_H-M   'P 1'
#
loop_
_entity.id
_entity.type
_entity.pdbx_description
1 polymer ?
#
loop_
_entity_poly.entity_id
_entity_poly.type
_entity_poly.pdbx_seq_one_letter_code
_entity_poly.pdbx_strand_id
1 'polypeptide(L)'
;MNNIIEQSIKFYRKFNPWHSMLFSLLILAAAGIYRFGIAETLPQLAGALIAATIVETIAVKLRYKKWALPISGWITALISAMVLPHGLGFFQLALVVGITLLVKHLVRPMGRHVFNPAAVAIVIGAALYKVHPGWWSESYYLLTIPLGIYVTYRMRKFWQVGAYLVTYSLIGAGIILLTEGISSIQISSQYIIGILSGIPWFFALFMVPEPRTSPSMRNNMIAFGAVAAITGIYVPLFTPIVNGLLIANIVNVLHIWYQRNVQLDSATLKISGKGIKILLLFGYKDGLTADQFESWVDKVVNRYKDSVDGYEIFNEIDNKLSAGDYKPFLEKAYNKIKAIDGSASVVVSGLTGRKEAISFWNGLYDAGGGSFFDALGIHPYRSSSPETKEFNIGAWTDTLNQAVGAISSHGGGKKVWVTEFGWKTADVDDATQGNYLARGFLLSATVPSVATVISYKLFDISSGESYGIARTDLSKKGSFATVQNVIEKIKGLGFKERVEVADTKTIDNFDDGVNGWKDDGSSQGSVTLEPTGGRNGGGMKYRWNFSAGTGYTVARKTTSIEGNPSGLSVWIDGNSGASVWKLRIVDANDETFQFDLGQSSSGFKEYRFDFSKDKAKTSWGGNGIIDYPIKFDSIVLDNQNGSSSGEVVIDDLAALYGEGDMYALRFGDSLLAYWKASGSSQATVCGKDLTFEVYPQYTTVSSCEKPVAPPKTATKSANPTVAPSPKPSPAAPAPPPATTPPASPPNPEPPATAPVALSSQNSLKKRQLRYYIGGTLIGLLLALLAAWRKGILAALLKKNR
;
A
#
# COMPACT_ATOMS: atom_id res chain seq x y z
N MET A 1 9.45 37.04 -28.58
CA MET A 1 9.52 37.29 -27.12
C MET A 1 9.09 36.07 -26.29
N ASN A 2 7.89 35.51 -26.52
CA ASN A 2 7.39 34.34 -25.78
C ASN A 2 8.28 33.08 -25.89
N ASN A 3 8.89 32.84 -27.06
CA ASN A 3 9.79 31.69 -27.27
C ASN A 3 11.13 31.82 -26.52
N ILE A 4 11.64 33.05 -26.38
CA ILE A 4 12.86 33.35 -25.59
C ILE A 4 12.54 33.21 -24.10
N ILE A 5 11.36 33.67 -23.66
CA ILE A 5 10.90 33.52 -22.27
C ILE A 5 10.69 32.04 -21.92
N GLU A 6 10.06 31.26 -22.79
CA GLU A 6 9.89 29.81 -22.59
C GLU A 6 11.21 29.03 -22.60
N GLN A 7 12.12 29.34 -23.53
CA GLN A 7 13.45 28.72 -23.55
C GLN A 7 14.29 29.14 -22.35
N SER A 8 14.15 30.38 -21.88
CA SER A 8 14.74 30.84 -20.63
C SER A 8 14.17 30.06 -19.45
N ILE A 9 12.84 29.94 -19.34
CA ILE A 9 12.18 29.18 -18.26
C ILE A 9 12.57 27.70 -18.28
N LYS A 10 12.69 27.07 -19.47
CA LYS A 10 13.17 25.69 -19.63
C LYS A 10 14.66 25.53 -19.30
N PHE A 11 15.51 26.47 -19.71
CA PHE A 11 16.94 26.53 -19.34
C PHE A 11 17.12 26.71 -17.83
N TYR A 12 16.33 27.59 -17.22
CA TYR A 12 16.38 27.88 -15.78
C TYR A 12 15.78 26.77 -14.91
N ARG A 13 14.76 26.01 -15.37
CA ARG A 13 14.25 24.82 -14.66
C ARG A 13 15.29 23.70 -14.53
N LYS A 14 16.31 23.69 -15.39
CA LYS A 14 17.42 22.73 -15.38
C LYS A 14 18.44 23.01 -14.26
N PHE A 15 18.48 24.22 -13.71
CA PHE A 15 19.41 24.59 -12.63
C PHE A 15 18.97 24.08 -11.26
N ASN A 16 19.83 23.27 -10.64
CA ASN A 16 19.68 22.85 -9.26
C ASN A 16 19.65 24.10 -8.33
N PRO A 17 18.74 24.20 -7.34
CA PRO A 17 18.59 25.36 -6.44
C PRO A 17 19.90 25.87 -5.81
N TRP A 18 20.89 25.01 -5.60
CA TRP A 18 22.22 25.39 -5.12
C TRP A 18 22.97 26.32 -6.08
N HIS A 19 22.78 26.17 -7.40
CA HIS A 19 23.38 27.09 -8.38
C HIS A 19 22.68 28.44 -8.40
N SER A 20 21.36 28.48 -8.17
CA SER A 20 20.62 29.74 -8.01
C SER A 20 21.15 30.52 -6.82
N MET A 21 21.38 29.84 -5.68
CA MET A 21 22.01 30.42 -4.49
C MET A 21 23.42 30.94 -4.80
N LEU A 22 24.29 30.12 -5.40
CA LEU A 22 25.66 30.50 -5.72
C LEU A 22 25.71 31.72 -6.66
N PHE A 23 24.89 31.71 -7.72
CA PHE A 23 24.81 32.81 -8.68
C PHE A 23 24.36 34.13 -8.05
N SER A 24 23.30 34.09 -7.22
CA SER A 24 22.85 35.26 -6.48
C SER A 24 23.94 35.83 -5.56
N LEU A 25 24.69 34.97 -4.87
CA LEU A 25 25.79 35.39 -4.01
C LEU A 25 26.96 35.97 -4.80
N LEU A 26 27.28 35.45 -5.98
CA LEU A 26 28.32 36.02 -6.85
C LEU A 26 27.97 37.43 -7.33
N ILE A 27 26.69 37.68 -7.66
CA ILE A 27 26.22 39.03 -8.01
C ILE A 27 26.42 39.99 -6.83
N LEU A 28 26.03 39.57 -5.62
CA LEU A 28 26.21 40.38 -4.40
C LEU A 28 27.70 40.60 -4.09
N ALA A 29 28.56 39.62 -4.34
CA ALA A 29 30.00 39.74 -4.16
C ALA A 29 30.60 40.77 -5.14
N ALA A 30 30.17 40.75 -6.41
CA ALA A 30 30.57 41.74 -7.41
C ALA A 30 30.13 43.16 -7.04
N ALA A 31 28.89 43.31 -6.53
CA ALA A 31 28.41 44.60 -6.01
C ALA A 31 29.25 45.08 -4.82
N GLY A 32 29.66 44.18 -3.93
CA GLY A 32 30.59 44.48 -2.84
C GLY A 32 31.95 44.99 -3.32
N ILE A 33 32.55 44.30 -4.29
CA ILE A 33 33.83 44.71 -4.91
C ILE A 33 33.70 46.10 -5.53
N TYR A 34 32.59 46.38 -6.21
CA TYR A 34 32.32 47.70 -6.79
C TYR A 34 32.19 48.79 -5.71
N ARG A 35 31.59 48.46 -4.56
CA ARG A 35 31.38 49.42 -3.46
C ARG A 35 32.65 49.78 -2.70
N PHE A 36 33.34 48.75 -2.25
CA PHE A 36 34.41 48.85 -1.25
C PHE A 36 35.80 48.71 -1.89
N GLY A 37 35.86 48.59 -3.22
CA GLY A 37 37.11 48.47 -3.95
C GLY A 37 37.64 47.04 -4.00
N ILE A 38 38.34 46.75 -5.10
CA ILE A 38 38.93 45.43 -5.36
C ILE A 38 40.05 45.08 -4.39
N ALA A 39 40.90 46.05 -4.04
CA ALA A 39 42.05 45.84 -3.18
C ALA A 39 41.65 45.42 -1.75
N GLU A 40 40.52 45.93 -1.25
CA GLU A 40 40.05 45.65 0.10
C GLU A 40 39.12 44.42 0.16
N THR A 41 38.30 44.21 -0.87
CA THR A 41 37.25 43.17 -0.86
C THR A 41 37.74 41.82 -1.41
N LEU A 42 38.61 41.83 -2.43
CA LEU A 42 39.05 40.61 -3.10
C LEU A 42 39.87 39.70 -2.19
N PRO A 43 40.82 40.19 -1.35
CA PRO A 43 41.58 39.31 -0.45
C PRO A 43 40.67 38.56 0.54
N GLN A 44 39.64 39.24 1.06
CA GLN A 44 38.65 38.64 1.95
C GLN A 44 37.90 37.50 1.23
N LEU A 45 37.30 37.78 0.07
CA LEU A 45 36.57 36.78 -0.72
C LEU A 45 37.46 35.61 -1.16
N ALA A 46 38.68 35.89 -1.60
CA ALA A 46 39.64 34.89 -2.04
C ALA A 46 40.04 33.94 -0.90
N GLY A 47 40.34 34.48 0.29
CA GLY A 47 40.68 33.69 1.47
C GLY A 47 39.55 32.72 1.83
N ALA A 48 38.30 33.20 1.83
CA ALA A 48 37.13 32.38 2.09
C ALA A 48 36.95 31.25 1.06
N LEU A 49 37.01 31.57 -0.23
CA LEU A 49 36.77 30.62 -1.32
C LEU A 49 37.87 29.55 -1.42
N ILE A 50 39.13 29.93 -1.23
CA ILE A 50 40.27 29.00 -1.25
C ILE A 50 40.17 28.03 -0.07
N ALA A 51 39.96 28.54 1.15
CA ALA A 51 39.76 27.69 2.32
C ALA A 51 38.61 26.71 2.13
N ALA A 52 37.48 27.19 1.57
CA ALA A 52 36.33 26.34 1.29
C ALA A 52 36.59 25.26 0.25
N THR A 53 37.35 25.58 -0.79
CA THR A 53 37.75 24.62 -1.82
C THR A 53 38.59 23.50 -1.20
N ILE A 54 39.62 23.86 -0.42
CA ILE A 54 40.53 22.88 0.19
C ILE A 54 39.77 21.97 1.17
N VAL A 55 39.06 22.57 2.14
CA VAL A 55 38.44 21.81 3.24
C VAL A 55 37.28 20.95 2.74
N GLU A 56 36.40 21.48 1.89
CA GLU A 56 35.24 20.74 1.41
C GLU A 56 35.67 19.58 0.49
N THR A 57 36.64 19.80 -0.40
CA THR A 57 37.14 18.75 -1.31
C THR A 57 37.82 17.62 -0.54
N ILE A 58 38.67 17.93 0.44
CA ILE A 58 39.31 16.91 1.29
C ILE A 58 38.25 16.14 2.09
N ALA A 59 37.32 16.85 2.75
CA ALA A 59 36.29 16.21 3.57
C ALA A 59 35.38 15.28 2.75
N VAL A 60 34.98 15.70 1.54
CA VAL A 60 34.17 14.90 0.61
C VAL A 60 34.96 13.68 0.12
N LYS A 61 36.24 13.84 -0.25
CA LYS A 61 37.09 12.72 -0.69
C LYS A 61 37.27 11.69 0.41
N LEU A 62 37.55 12.11 1.64
CA LEU A 62 37.73 11.21 2.78
C LEU A 62 36.45 10.41 3.07
N ARG A 63 35.29 11.08 3.02
CA ARG A 63 33.99 10.50 3.40
C ARG A 63 33.37 9.63 2.31
N TYR A 64 33.36 10.10 1.07
CA TYR A 64 32.63 9.44 -0.03
C TYR A 64 33.56 8.76 -1.03
N LYS A 65 34.88 8.85 -0.84
CA LYS A 65 35.93 8.32 -1.73
C LYS A 65 35.89 8.86 -3.17
N LYS A 66 35.03 9.84 -3.45
CA LYS A 66 34.84 10.49 -4.75
C LYS A 66 35.29 11.95 -4.71
N TRP A 67 35.72 12.45 -5.86
CA TRP A 67 35.98 13.88 -6.07
C TRP A 67 34.67 14.57 -6.48
N ALA A 68 34.41 15.75 -5.92
CA ALA A 68 33.25 16.55 -6.30
C ALA A 68 33.57 18.05 -6.17
N LEU A 69 32.86 18.88 -6.94
CA LEU A 69 32.99 20.33 -6.87
C LEU A 69 32.45 20.85 -5.53
N PRO A 70 33.18 21.77 -4.85
CA PRO A 70 32.84 22.24 -3.50
C PRO A 70 31.77 23.34 -3.49
N ILE A 71 30.69 23.18 -4.27
CA ILE A 71 29.61 24.18 -4.44
C ILE A 71 29.03 24.63 -3.09
N SER A 72 28.76 23.67 -2.19
CA SER A 72 28.23 23.97 -0.85
C SER A 72 29.25 24.71 0.04
N GLY A 73 30.54 24.44 -0.16
CA GLY A 73 31.63 25.17 0.49
C GLY A 73 31.68 26.62 0.01
N TRP A 74 31.62 26.86 -1.30
CA TRP A 74 31.63 28.21 -1.87
C TRP A 74 30.44 29.06 -1.44
N ILE A 75 29.23 28.48 -1.41
CA ILE A 75 28.05 29.17 -0.87
C ILE A 75 28.29 29.59 0.59
N THR A 76 28.83 28.68 1.41
CA THR A 76 29.15 28.97 2.81
C THR A 76 30.18 30.09 2.92
N ALA A 77 31.24 30.03 2.11
CA ALA A 77 32.31 31.03 2.07
C ALA A 77 31.79 32.43 1.70
N LEU A 78 30.98 32.52 0.64
CA LEU A 78 30.42 33.79 0.18
C LEU A 78 29.47 34.41 1.22
N ILE A 79 28.58 33.61 1.81
CA ILE A 79 27.69 34.09 2.88
C ILE A 79 28.54 34.54 4.09
N SER A 80 29.53 33.75 4.50
CA SER A 80 30.39 34.10 5.63
C SER A 80 31.18 35.40 5.40
N ALA A 81 31.69 35.60 4.17
CA ALA A 81 32.40 36.80 3.78
C ALA A 81 31.52 38.07 3.81
N MET A 82 30.25 37.95 3.42
CA MET A 82 29.29 39.07 3.37
C MET A 82 28.71 39.45 4.73
N VAL A 83 28.67 38.50 5.67
CA VAL A 83 28.07 38.72 6.98
C VAL A 83 29.09 39.21 8.00
N LEU A 84 30.33 38.72 7.96
CA LEU A 84 31.41 39.25 8.79
C LEU A 84 31.83 40.66 8.31
N PRO A 85 32.47 41.47 9.17
CA PRO A 85 32.93 42.80 8.78
C PRO A 85 33.78 42.81 7.53
N HIS A 86 33.59 43.87 6.76
CA HIS A 86 34.52 44.23 5.71
C HIS A 86 35.87 44.64 6.32
N GLY A 87 36.97 44.33 5.63
CA GLY A 87 38.33 44.61 6.09
C GLY A 87 39.02 43.45 6.80
N LEU A 88 38.39 42.28 6.92
CA LEU A 88 39.09 41.08 7.37
C LEU A 88 40.07 40.60 6.28
N GLY A 89 41.34 40.44 6.65
CA GLY A 89 42.39 40.00 5.73
C GLY A 89 42.19 38.57 5.24
N PHE A 90 42.91 38.22 4.17
CA PHE A 90 42.88 36.90 3.53
C PHE A 90 42.97 35.74 4.53
N PHE A 91 44.01 35.75 5.38
CA PHE A 91 44.26 34.67 6.34
C PHE A 91 43.20 34.63 7.44
N GLN A 92 42.68 35.79 7.85
CA GLN A 92 41.69 35.86 8.92
C GLN A 92 40.40 35.17 8.51
N LEU A 93 39.89 35.49 7.32
CA LEU A 93 38.65 34.88 6.84
C LEU A 93 38.85 33.43 6.37
N ALA A 94 40.01 33.11 5.79
CA ALA A 94 40.37 31.72 5.45
C ALA A 94 40.30 30.81 6.68
N LEU A 95 40.84 31.26 7.82
CA LEU A 95 40.80 30.50 9.07
C LEU A 95 39.37 30.30 9.59
N VAL A 96 38.55 31.36 9.61
CA VAL A 96 37.15 31.28 10.07
C VAL A 96 36.33 30.31 9.21
N VAL A 97 36.44 30.43 7.88
CA VAL A 97 35.71 29.56 6.95
C VAL A 97 36.23 28.13 7.02
N GLY A 98 37.54 27.93 7.19
CA GLY A 98 38.13 26.61 7.38
C GLY A 98 37.56 25.89 8.60
N ILE A 99 37.56 26.52 9.77
CA ILE A 99 36.99 25.96 11.00
C ILE A 99 35.48 25.73 10.84
N THR A 100 34.76 26.68 10.24
CA THR A 100 33.31 26.56 9.97
C THR A 100 32.98 25.29 9.17
N LEU A 101 33.74 25.03 8.10
CA LEU A 101 33.52 23.86 7.26
C LEU A 101 33.97 22.57 7.93
N LEU A 102 35.02 22.60 8.76
CA LEU A 102 35.35 21.46 9.62
C LEU A 102 34.19 21.13 10.55
N VAL A 103 33.59 22.11 11.23
CA VAL A 103 32.40 21.90 12.09
C VAL A 103 31.24 21.28 11.29
N LYS A 104 30.96 21.77 10.08
CA LYS A 104 29.95 21.20 9.17
C LYS A 104 30.21 19.74 8.80
N HIS A 105 31.47 19.31 8.69
CA HIS A 105 31.83 17.95 8.32
C HIS A 105 31.97 17.00 9.52
N LEU A 106 32.29 17.52 10.71
CA LEU A 106 32.48 16.76 11.94
C LEU A 106 31.19 16.63 12.76
N VAL A 107 30.45 17.72 12.97
CA VAL A 107 29.23 17.74 13.82
C VAL A 107 28.02 17.32 12.99
N ARG A 108 27.82 16.01 12.87
CA ARG A 108 26.80 15.44 11.97
C ARG A 108 25.94 14.31 12.57
N PRO A 109 25.18 14.56 13.64
CA PRO A 109 24.26 13.55 14.17
C PRO A 109 23.31 13.07 13.07
N MET A 110 23.09 11.77 12.99
CA MET A 110 22.21 11.13 12.00
C MET A 110 22.58 11.43 10.52
N GLY A 111 23.87 11.70 10.27
CA GLY A 111 24.44 11.90 8.93
C GLY A 111 24.30 13.32 8.35
N ARG A 112 23.74 14.28 9.10
CA ARG A 112 23.47 15.66 8.64
C ARG A 112 24.13 16.68 9.58
N HIS A 113 24.65 17.77 9.02
CA HIS A 113 25.14 18.86 9.86
C HIS A 113 23.99 19.58 10.55
N VAL A 114 24.23 20.02 11.78
CA VAL A 114 23.21 20.61 12.66
C VAL A 114 22.99 22.07 12.31
N PHE A 115 24.07 22.84 12.35
CA PHE A 115 24.00 24.30 12.32
C PHE A 115 24.13 24.84 10.91
N ASN A 116 23.49 25.99 10.68
CA ASN A 116 23.75 26.83 9.53
C ASN A 116 25.26 27.20 9.54
N PRO A 117 26.05 26.82 8.52
CA PRO A 117 27.48 27.07 8.53
C PRO A 117 27.84 28.56 8.60
N ALA A 118 27.10 29.44 7.95
CA ALA A 118 27.37 30.88 8.03
C ALA A 118 27.06 31.46 9.42
N ALA A 119 26.05 30.94 10.12
CA ALA A 119 25.81 31.30 11.52
C ALA A 119 26.98 30.87 12.43
N VAL A 120 27.55 29.69 12.17
CA VAL A 120 28.77 29.22 12.85
C VAL A 120 29.97 30.11 12.54
N ALA A 121 30.13 30.56 11.29
CA ALA A 121 31.21 31.48 10.90
C ALA A 121 31.15 32.80 11.67
N ILE A 122 29.95 33.33 11.93
CA ILE A 122 29.75 34.53 12.75
C ILE A 122 30.25 34.29 14.18
N VAL A 123 29.85 33.19 14.81
CA VAL A 123 30.28 32.83 16.17
C VAL A 123 31.79 32.63 16.24
N ILE A 124 32.39 31.99 15.25
CA ILE A 124 33.84 31.79 15.18
C ILE A 124 34.57 33.12 14.98
N GLY A 125 34.11 33.96 14.04
CA GLY A 125 34.71 35.28 13.81
C GLY A 125 34.65 36.15 15.07
N ALA A 126 33.53 36.14 15.77
CA ALA A 126 33.36 36.78 17.06
C ALA A 126 34.35 36.25 18.12
N ALA A 127 34.48 34.93 18.24
CA ALA A 127 35.35 34.31 19.23
C ALA A 127 36.85 34.57 18.95
N LEU A 128 37.26 34.52 17.67
CA LEU A 128 38.66 34.67 17.28
C LEU A 128 39.12 36.12 17.23
N TYR A 129 38.27 37.01 16.73
CA TYR A 129 38.66 38.39 16.41
C TYR A 129 37.86 39.45 17.15
N LYS A 130 36.91 39.07 18.01
CA LYS A 130 36.02 39.99 18.75
C LYS A 130 35.27 40.96 17.84
N VAL A 131 34.99 40.53 16.61
CA VAL A 131 34.29 41.34 15.59
C VAL A 131 32.79 41.08 15.62
N HIS A 132 31.98 42.14 15.49
CA HIS A 132 30.52 42.03 15.29
C HIS A 132 30.19 41.85 13.81
N PRO A 133 29.07 41.20 13.41
CA PRO A 133 28.69 41.10 11.99
C PRO A 133 28.56 42.46 11.32
N GLY A 134 29.13 42.58 10.12
CA GLY A 134 29.09 43.82 9.32
C GLY A 134 27.94 43.87 8.32
N TRP A 135 27.38 42.73 7.89
CA TRP A 135 26.26 42.63 6.95
C TRP A 135 26.40 43.54 5.71
N TRP A 136 27.60 43.66 5.13
CA TRP A 136 27.85 44.68 4.11
C TRP A 136 27.12 44.42 2.78
N SER A 137 26.56 43.22 2.57
CA SER A 137 25.60 42.97 1.48
C SER A 137 24.29 43.77 1.60
N GLU A 138 23.92 44.22 2.80
CA GLU A 138 22.71 45.04 3.03
C GLU A 138 22.82 46.43 2.42
N SER A 139 24.05 46.92 2.18
CA SER A 139 24.28 48.17 1.46
C SER A 139 23.68 48.17 0.04
N TYR A 140 23.28 46.99 -0.47
CA TYR A 140 22.59 46.80 -1.74
C TYR A 140 21.22 46.11 -1.57
N TYR A 141 20.36 46.58 -0.68
CA TYR A 141 19.04 45.99 -0.44
C TYR A 141 18.19 45.83 -1.72
N LEU A 142 18.33 46.72 -2.71
CA LEU A 142 17.67 46.63 -4.03
C LEU A 142 18.12 45.40 -4.85
N LEU A 143 19.30 44.83 -4.58
CA LEU A 143 19.76 43.57 -5.14
C LEU A 143 19.49 42.39 -4.20
N THR A 144 19.76 42.57 -2.91
CA THR A 144 19.66 41.53 -1.88
C THR A 144 18.23 40.98 -1.76
N ILE A 145 17.21 41.85 -1.75
CA ILE A 145 15.81 41.43 -1.58
C ILE A 145 15.31 40.64 -2.81
N PRO A 146 15.40 41.13 -4.06
CA PRO A 146 14.93 40.35 -5.22
C PRO A 146 15.69 39.04 -5.40
N LEU A 147 17.02 39.04 -5.24
CA LEU A 147 17.82 37.82 -5.34
C LEU A 147 17.48 36.82 -4.23
N GLY A 148 17.26 37.30 -3.01
CA GLY A 148 16.88 36.47 -1.88
C GLY A 148 15.46 35.88 -2.00
N ILE A 149 14.50 36.65 -2.51
CA ILE A 149 13.15 36.15 -2.84
C ILE A 149 13.24 35.08 -3.93
N TYR A 150 14.04 35.32 -4.97
CA TYR A 150 14.28 34.34 -6.02
C TYR A 150 14.88 33.04 -5.48
N VAL A 151 15.90 33.12 -4.63
CA VAL A 151 16.49 31.94 -3.97
C VAL A 151 15.45 31.22 -3.11
N THR A 152 14.67 31.95 -2.30
CA THR A 152 13.61 31.38 -1.45
C THR A 152 12.54 30.66 -2.28
N TYR A 153 12.18 31.22 -3.44
CA TYR A 153 11.28 30.59 -4.42
C TYR A 153 11.84 29.26 -4.93
N ARG A 154 13.08 29.29 -5.42
CA ARG A 154 13.76 28.11 -5.96
C ARG A 154 13.94 27.01 -4.91
N MET A 155 14.12 27.38 -3.65
CA MET A 155 14.22 26.47 -2.52
C MET A 155 12.87 26.00 -1.96
N ARG A 156 11.75 26.61 -2.38
CA ARG A 156 10.40 26.36 -1.86
C ARG A 156 10.28 26.62 -0.35
N LYS A 157 10.92 27.68 0.15
CA LYS A 157 11.05 27.98 1.59
C LYS A 157 10.23 29.18 2.08
N PHE A 158 9.26 29.65 1.29
CA PHE A 158 8.44 30.82 1.64
C PHE A 158 7.73 30.73 2.99
N TRP A 159 7.20 29.56 3.35
CA TRP A 159 6.53 29.39 4.65
C TRP A 159 7.46 29.62 5.82
N GLN A 160 8.73 29.26 5.68
CA GLN A 160 9.74 29.43 6.72
C GLN A 160 10.19 30.88 6.84
N VAL A 161 10.53 31.50 5.70
CA VAL A 161 10.96 32.90 5.64
C VAL A 161 9.83 33.83 6.05
N GLY A 162 8.62 33.61 5.53
CA GLY A 162 7.43 34.38 5.90
C GLY A 162 7.09 34.26 7.38
N ALA A 163 7.15 33.05 7.95
CA ALA A 163 6.93 32.88 9.39
C ALA A 163 7.98 33.62 10.23
N TYR A 164 9.26 33.58 9.83
CA TYR A 164 10.31 34.35 10.50
C TYR A 164 10.02 35.86 10.45
N LEU A 165 9.80 36.41 9.25
CA LEU A 165 9.56 37.84 9.04
C LEU A 165 8.32 38.32 9.81
N VAL A 166 7.19 37.63 9.66
CA VAL A 166 5.94 37.99 10.35
C VAL A 166 6.13 37.94 11.86
N THR A 167 6.73 36.88 12.39
CA THR A 167 6.91 36.71 13.84
C THR A 167 7.86 37.78 14.39
N TYR A 168 8.98 38.03 13.71
CA TYR A 168 9.96 39.03 14.12
C TYR A 168 9.35 40.44 14.11
N SER A 169 8.64 40.81 13.05
CA SER A 169 7.97 42.10 12.93
C SER A 169 6.87 42.29 13.98
N LEU A 170 6.05 41.26 14.27
CA LEU A 170 5.00 41.34 15.28
C LEU A 170 5.57 41.49 16.70
N ILE A 171 6.61 40.75 17.04
CA ILE A 171 7.27 40.87 18.36
C ILE A 171 7.96 42.23 18.48
N GLY A 172 8.69 42.66 17.45
CA GLY A 172 9.33 43.97 17.43
C GLY A 172 8.32 45.10 17.59
N ALA A 173 7.23 45.09 16.82
CA ALA A 173 6.14 46.05 16.97
C ALA A 173 5.51 46.00 18.37
N GLY A 174 5.31 44.80 18.93
CA GLY A 174 4.81 44.62 20.29
C GLY A 174 5.73 45.19 21.36
N ILE A 175 7.05 45.00 21.24
CA ILE A 175 8.03 45.59 22.15
C ILE A 175 7.95 47.11 22.09
N ILE A 176 7.95 47.69 20.89
CA ILE A 176 7.90 49.15 20.72
C ILE A 176 6.59 49.71 21.30
N LEU A 177 5.46 49.06 21.02
CA LEU A 177 4.16 49.42 21.60
C LEU A 177 4.18 49.43 23.13
N LEU A 178 4.85 48.45 23.75
CA LEU A 178 4.97 48.33 25.20
C LEU A 178 5.95 49.35 25.81
N THR A 179 7.00 49.73 25.09
CA THR A 179 8.03 50.67 25.59
C THR A 179 7.69 52.13 25.33
N GLU A 180 7.07 52.44 24.19
CA GLU A 180 6.81 53.81 23.75
C GLU A 180 5.33 54.24 23.88
N GLY A 181 4.40 53.29 24.02
CA GLY A 181 2.95 53.54 24.13
C GLY A 181 2.28 53.82 22.78
N ILE A 182 0.94 53.65 22.70
CA ILE A 182 0.19 53.77 21.44
C ILE A 182 0.14 55.22 20.91
N SER A 183 0.19 56.20 21.82
CA SER A 183 0.03 57.62 21.53
C SER A 183 1.29 58.30 20.95
N SER A 184 2.44 57.63 20.97
CA SER A 184 3.71 58.11 20.41
C SER A 184 4.03 57.55 19.03
N ILE A 185 3.19 56.64 18.50
CA ILE A 185 3.32 56.10 17.14
C ILE A 185 2.88 57.15 16.12
N GLN A 186 3.68 58.18 15.92
CA GLN A 186 3.73 58.79 14.61
C GLN A 186 4.36 57.75 13.68
N ILE A 187 3.61 57.24 12.70
CA ILE A 187 4.15 56.40 11.62
C ILE A 187 5.05 57.29 10.77
N SER A 188 6.20 57.65 11.31
CA SER A 188 7.24 58.37 10.61
C SER A 188 7.89 57.42 9.62
N SER A 189 8.44 57.96 8.53
CA SER A 189 9.28 57.19 7.60
C SER A 189 10.42 56.48 8.33
N GLN A 190 10.92 57.04 9.43
CA GLN A 190 11.92 56.42 10.32
C GLN A 190 11.40 55.18 11.05
N TYR A 191 10.10 55.09 11.34
CA TYR A 191 9.48 53.92 11.96
C TYR A 191 9.36 52.75 10.98
N ILE A 192 8.92 53.05 9.75
CA ILE A 192 8.90 52.08 8.64
C ILE A 192 10.32 51.67 8.27
N ILE A 193 11.25 52.62 8.18
CA ILE A 193 12.67 52.36 7.96
C ILE A 193 13.21 51.53 9.13
N GLY A 194 12.88 51.80 10.40
CA GLY A 194 13.35 51.02 11.56
C GLY A 194 12.85 49.57 11.55
N ILE A 195 11.60 49.33 11.18
CA ILE A 195 11.04 47.98 11.01
C ILE A 195 11.66 47.27 9.79
N LEU A 196 11.93 47.99 8.70
CA LEU A 196 12.53 47.43 7.48
C LEU A 196 14.06 47.31 7.53
N SER A 197 14.74 48.11 8.37
CA SER A 197 16.20 48.14 8.55
C SER A 197 16.66 47.37 9.78
N GLY A 198 15.78 47.12 10.76
CA GLY A 198 16.03 46.25 11.92
C GLY A 198 16.00 44.76 11.58
N ILE A 199 15.73 44.40 10.31
CA ILE A 199 15.76 43.04 9.78
C ILE A 199 16.87 42.96 8.73
N PRO A 200 17.97 42.22 8.96
CA PRO A 200 18.88 41.90 7.88
C PRO A 200 18.14 41.00 6.87
N TRP A 201 17.69 41.58 5.76
CA TRP A 201 17.01 40.87 4.67
C TRP A 201 17.87 39.72 4.14
N PHE A 202 19.18 39.90 4.13
CA PHE A 202 20.16 38.88 3.85
C PHE A 202 20.03 37.67 4.79
N PHE A 203 19.90 37.90 6.10
CA PHE A 203 19.68 36.82 7.07
C PHE A 203 18.39 36.06 6.78
N ALA A 204 17.28 36.78 6.61
CA ALA A 204 15.97 36.18 6.39
C ALA A 204 15.89 35.39 5.06
N LEU A 205 16.58 35.85 4.01
CA LEU A 205 16.45 35.29 2.66
C LEU A 205 17.57 34.33 2.24
N PHE A 206 18.74 34.37 2.87
CA PHE A 206 19.89 33.51 2.53
C PHE A 206 20.30 32.55 3.66
N MET A 207 20.10 32.92 4.92
CA MET A 207 20.51 32.08 6.07
C MET A 207 19.36 31.26 6.64
N VAL A 208 18.20 31.87 6.91
CA VAL A 208 17.02 31.16 7.43
C VAL A 208 16.61 30.00 6.51
N PRO A 209 16.49 30.14 5.18
CA PRO A 209 16.00 29.07 4.30
C PRO A 209 17.02 27.97 3.96
N GLU A 210 18.17 27.90 4.63
CA GLU A 210 19.22 26.91 4.34
C GLU A 210 18.65 25.47 4.43
N PRO A 211 18.64 24.70 3.33
CA PRO A 211 17.80 23.51 3.18
C PRO A 211 18.33 22.28 3.93
N ARG A 212 19.61 22.23 4.32
CA ARG A 212 20.17 21.07 5.03
C ARG A 212 19.90 21.11 6.53
N THR A 213 19.78 22.30 7.11
CA THR A 213 19.65 22.56 8.55
C THR A 213 18.25 22.99 8.96
N SER A 214 17.35 23.20 7.98
CA SER A 214 15.96 23.58 8.19
C SER A 214 14.97 22.59 7.56
N PRO A 215 13.73 22.49 8.09
CA PRO A 215 12.77 21.45 7.72
C PRO A 215 12.13 21.64 6.34
N SER A 216 11.60 20.57 5.74
CA SER A 216 10.98 20.57 4.40
C SER A 216 9.45 20.50 4.41
N MET A 217 8.82 20.21 5.54
CA MET A 217 7.36 20.16 5.65
C MET A 217 6.80 21.53 6.07
N ARG A 218 5.67 21.95 5.47
CA ARG A 218 5.06 23.28 5.69
C ARG A 218 4.93 23.64 7.17
N ASN A 219 4.35 22.77 7.99
CA ASN A 219 4.11 23.07 9.40
C ASN A 219 5.43 23.21 10.18
N ASN A 220 6.41 22.36 9.87
CA ASN A 220 7.73 22.41 10.49
C ASN A 220 8.51 23.65 10.02
N MET A 221 8.34 24.09 8.76
CA MET A 221 8.91 25.34 8.25
C MET A 221 8.39 26.54 9.02
N ILE A 222 7.08 26.62 9.24
CA ILE A 222 6.45 27.72 10.00
C ILE A 222 6.98 27.73 11.43
N ALA A 223 6.98 26.57 12.10
CA ALA A 223 7.50 26.44 13.45
C ALA A 223 8.99 26.83 13.56
N PHE A 224 9.82 26.40 12.60
CA PHE A 224 11.24 26.76 12.55
C PHE A 224 11.45 28.27 12.42
N GLY A 225 10.75 28.92 11.50
CA GLY A 225 10.82 30.37 11.30
C GLY A 225 10.38 31.15 12.54
N ALA A 226 9.28 30.75 13.17
CA ALA A 226 8.77 31.37 14.39
C ALA A 226 9.74 31.19 15.58
N VAL A 227 10.27 29.98 15.79
CA VAL A 227 11.26 29.71 16.84
C VAL A 227 12.52 30.57 16.64
N ALA A 228 13.02 30.65 15.41
CA ALA A 228 14.19 31.48 15.10
C ALA A 228 13.95 32.97 15.40
N ALA A 229 12.76 33.49 15.07
CA ALA A 229 12.40 34.88 15.35
C ALA A 229 12.23 35.15 16.84
N ILE A 230 11.47 34.32 17.57
CA ILE A 230 11.21 34.48 19.01
C ILE A 230 12.53 34.45 19.78
N THR A 231 13.30 33.38 19.61
CA THR A 231 14.56 33.21 20.35
C THR A 231 15.62 34.20 19.93
N GLY A 232 15.56 34.68 18.67
CA GLY A 232 16.43 35.72 18.17
C GLY A 232 16.18 37.11 18.77
N ILE A 233 15.06 37.32 19.47
CA ILE A 233 14.76 38.58 20.16
C ILE A 233 15.06 38.46 21.66
N TYR A 234 14.70 37.33 22.29
CA TYR A 234 14.76 37.16 23.75
C TYR A 234 16.07 36.57 24.29
N VAL A 235 17.01 36.15 23.43
CA VAL A 235 18.32 35.64 23.85
C VAL A 235 19.41 36.63 23.42
N PRO A 236 19.68 37.66 24.24
CA PRO A 236 20.64 38.73 23.90
C PRO A 236 22.09 38.30 24.17
N LEU A 237 22.52 37.19 23.56
CA LEU A 237 23.94 36.85 23.49
C LEU A 237 24.50 37.40 22.17
N PHE A 238 25.73 37.90 22.16
CA PHE A 238 26.52 38.32 20.99
C PHE A 238 25.76 38.93 19.78
N THR A 239 25.06 38.12 18.96
CA THR A 239 24.17 38.57 17.86
C THR A 239 22.78 37.91 17.97
N PRO A 240 21.75 38.65 18.44
CA PRO A 240 20.44 38.07 18.78
C PRO A 240 19.83 37.19 17.66
N ILE A 241 19.73 37.70 16.42
CA ILE A 241 19.16 36.95 15.29
C ILE A 241 19.92 35.65 14.96
N VAL A 242 21.24 35.61 15.14
CA VAL A 242 22.06 34.43 14.83
C VAL A 242 21.84 33.33 15.88
N ASN A 243 21.73 33.70 17.16
CA ASN A 243 21.36 32.75 18.21
C ASN A 243 20.02 32.11 17.94
N GLY A 244 19.05 32.92 17.48
CA GLY A 244 17.73 32.44 17.13
C GLY A 244 17.78 31.33 16.09
N LEU A 245 18.58 31.51 15.04
CA LEU A 245 18.79 30.48 14.01
C LEU A 245 19.49 29.22 14.56
N LEU A 246 20.51 29.38 15.40
CA LEU A 246 21.22 28.25 16.00
C LEU A 246 20.30 27.41 16.91
N ILE A 247 19.44 28.07 17.70
CA ILE A 247 18.44 27.40 18.53
C ILE A 247 17.41 26.67 17.66
N ALA A 248 16.91 27.32 16.60
CA ALA A 248 16.00 26.68 15.66
C ALA A 248 16.63 25.45 14.98
N ASN A 249 17.93 25.49 14.65
CA ASN A 249 18.67 24.34 14.13
C ASN A 249 18.72 23.18 15.14
N ILE A 250 19.00 23.46 16.43
CA ILE A 250 19.00 22.45 17.50
C ILE A 250 17.62 21.82 17.64
N VAL A 251 16.57 22.65 17.75
CA VAL A 251 15.17 22.18 17.89
C VAL A 251 14.79 21.29 16.70
N ASN A 252 15.17 21.67 15.48
CA ASN A 252 14.92 20.86 14.29
C ASN A 252 15.64 19.50 14.34
N VAL A 253 16.91 19.45 14.75
CA VAL A 253 17.65 18.19 14.88
C VAL A 253 17.07 17.30 15.97
N LEU A 254 16.65 17.87 17.10
CA LEU A 254 15.96 17.12 18.16
C LEU A 254 14.60 16.60 17.68
N HIS A 255 13.85 17.39 16.92
CA HIS A 255 12.61 16.95 16.30
C HIS A 255 12.84 15.78 15.34
N ILE A 256 13.85 15.88 14.46
CA ILE A 256 14.21 14.78 13.54
C ILE A 256 14.65 13.53 14.32
N TRP A 257 15.43 13.71 15.39
CA TRP A 257 15.85 12.62 16.26
C TRP A 257 14.64 11.93 16.90
N TYR A 258 13.67 12.69 17.40
CA TYR A 258 12.44 12.17 18.00
C TYR A 258 11.62 11.37 16.97
N GLN A 259 11.40 11.94 15.78
CA GLN A 259 10.67 11.25 14.70
C GLN A 259 11.34 9.93 14.33
N ARG A 260 12.68 9.91 14.25
CA ARG A 260 13.44 8.71 13.85
C ARG A 260 13.56 7.65 14.95
N ASN A 261 13.73 8.05 16.20
CA ASN A 261 14.15 7.13 17.28
C ASN A 261 13.06 6.84 18.30
N VAL A 262 11.98 7.63 18.35
CA VAL A 262 10.95 7.54 19.39
C VAL A 262 9.55 7.32 18.83
N GLN A 263 9.27 7.77 17.60
CA GLN A 263 7.90 7.68 17.05
C GLN A 263 7.42 6.24 16.89
N LEU A 264 8.23 5.35 16.32
CA LEU A 264 7.87 3.94 16.15
C LEU A 264 7.80 3.19 17.50
N ASP A 265 8.71 3.49 18.44
CA ASP A 265 8.60 3.00 19.83
C ASP A 265 7.28 3.44 20.47
N SER A 266 6.88 4.70 20.27
CA SER A 266 5.63 5.23 20.83
C SER A 266 4.41 4.59 20.18
N ALA A 267 4.47 4.34 18.87
CA ALA A 267 3.39 3.69 18.14
C ALA A 267 3.21 2.24 18.62
N THR A 268 4.30 1.47 18.66
CA THR A 268 4.30 0.06 19.15
C THR A 268 3.83 -0.04 20.60
N LEU A 269 4.24 0.88 21.48
CA LEU A 269 3.75 0.94 22.86
C LEU A 269 2.24 1.23 22.95
N LYS A 270 1.72 2.16 22.14
CA LYS A 270 0.29 2.55 22.16
C LYS A 270 -0.66 1.47 21.65
N ILE A 271 -0.15 0.51 20.89
CA ILE A 271 -0.92 -0.61 20.33
C ILE A 271 -0.67 -1.93 21.04
N SER A 272 0.38 -2.03 21.85
CA SER A 272 0.63 -3.16 22.72
C SER A 272 -0.60 -3.47 23.60
N GLY A 273 -1.00 -4.74 23.65
CA GLY A 273 -2.18 -5.21 24.38
C GLY A 273 -3.53 -4.95 23.71
N LYS A 274 -3.58 -4.35 22.51
CA LYS A 274 -4.84 -4.10 21.77
C LYS A 274 -5.22 -5.20 20.77
N GLY A 275 -4.46 -6.29 20.70
CA GLY A 275 -4.69 -7.38 19.74
C GLY A 275 -4.45 -6.98 18.28
N ILE A 276 -3.76 -5.87 18.03
CA ILE A 276 -3.39 -5.42 16.67
C ILE A 276 -2.05 -6.05 16.32
N LYS A 277 -2.02 -6.87 15.28
CA LYS A 277 -0.78 -7.40 14.72
C LYS A 277 -0.08 -6.34 13.86
N ILE A 278 1.24 -6.29 13.91
CA ILE A 278 2.05 -5.34 13.16
C ILE A 278 2.89 -6.07 12.11
N LEU A 279 2.68 -5.71 10.86
CA LEU A 279 3.61 -5.96 9.77
C LEU A 279 4.47 -4.71 9.57
N LEU A 280 5.80 -4.84 9.73
CA LEU A 280 6.74 -3.74 9.53
C LEU A 280 7.37 -3.81 8.13
N LEU A 281 7.04 -2.83 7.30
CA LEU A 281 7.59 -2.69 5.94
C LEU A 281 9.00 -2.08 5.97
N PHE A 282 9.98 -2.78 5.40
CA PHE A 282 11.30 -2.22 5.16
C PHE A 282 11.36 -1.44 3.85
N GLY A 283 11.99 -0.26 3.85
CA GLY A 283 12.16 0.53 2.63
C GLY A 283 13.46 0.20 1.88
N TYR A 284 13.39 0.12 0.55
CA TYR A 284 14.56 0.02 -0.32
C TYR A 284 15.15 1.40 -0.64
N LYS A 285 16.46 1.46 -0.87
CA LYS A 285 17.16 2.66 -1.31
C LYS A 285 18.27 2.32 -2.30
N ASP A 286 18.39 3.09 -3.37
CA ASP A 286 19.44 2.90 -4.38
C ASP A 286 20.86 2.88 -3.76
N GLY A 287 21.64 1.88 -4.18
CA GLY A 287 23.00 1.64 -3.71
C GLY A 287 23.09 0.96 -2.34
N LEU A 288 21.97 0.52 -1.75
CA LEU A 288 21.97 -0.35 -0.58
C LEU A 288 22.50 -1.73 -0.97
N THR A 289 23.45 -2.26 -0.21
CA THR A 289 23.95 -3.65 -0.38
C THR A 289 23.23 -4.60 0.58
N ALA A 290 23.21 -5.89 0.26
CA ALA A 290 22.54 -6.89 1.08
C ALA A 290 23.17 -7.03 2.50
N ASP A 291 24.48 -6.83 2.65
CA ASP A 291 25.17 -6.84 3.96
C ASP A 291 24.82 -5.62 4.82
N GLN A 292 24.72 -4.44 4.20
CA GLN A 292 24.24 -3.24 4.88
C GLN A 292 22.79 -3.40 5.31
N PHE A 293 21.98 -4.06 4.48
CA PHE A 293 20.60 -4.37 4.82
C PHE A 293 20.51 -5.39 5.96
N GLU A 294 21.28 -6.47 5.94
CA GLU A 294 21.34 -7.45 7.03
C GLU A 294 21.70 -6.80 8.37
N SER A 295 22.73 -5.94 8.37
CA SER A 295 23.16 -5.18 9.56
C SER A 295 22.08 -4.23 10.07
N TRP A 296 21.19 -3.76 9.19
CA TRP A 296 20.05 -2.94 9.55
C TRP A 296 18.91 -3.80 10.10
N VAL A 297 18.57 -4.91 9.44
CA VAL A 297 17.58 -5.89 9.88
C VAL A 297 17.90 -6.38 11.29
N ASP A 298 19.15 -6.75 11.57
CA ASP A 298 19.60 -7.17 12.91
C ASP A 298 19.24 -6.13 14.00
N LYS A 299 19.52 -4.85 13.75
CA LYS A 299 19.21 -3.76 14.70
C LYS A 299 17.72 -3.55 14.88
N VAL A 300 16.94 -3.64 13.81
CA VAL A 300 15.50 -3.37 13.86
C VAL A 300 14.76 -4.55 14.50
N VAL A 301 15.08 -5.79 14.14
CA VAL A 301 14.43 -6.99 14.69
C VAL A 301 14.77 -7.14 16.17
N ASN A 302 16.04 -7.01 16.57
CA ASN A 302 16.40 -7.00 18.00
C ASN A 302 15.66 -5.91 18.79
N ARG A 303 15.39 -4.77 18.14
CA ARG A 303 14.65 -3.68 18.77
C ARG A 303 13.16 -3.97 18.89
N TYR A 304 12.52 -4.65 17.93
CA TYR A 304 11.06 -4.73 17.85
C TYR A 304 10.45 -6.13 17.90
N LYS A 305 11.24 -7.20 18.07
CA LYS A 305 10.75 -8.59 18.17
C LYS A 305 9.60 -8.80 19.16
N ASP A 306 9.58 -8.09 20.29
CA ASP A 306 8.51 -8.21 21.29
C ASP A 306 7.23 -7.41 20.93
N SER A 307 7.18 -6.79 19.76
CA SER A 307 6.11 -5.85 19.39
C SER A 307 5.68 -5.94 17.94
N VAL A 308 6.45 -6.59 17.06
CA VAL A 308 6.20 -6.70 15.63
C VAL A 308 6.02 -8.18 15.28
N ASP A 309 4.91 -8.52 14.62
CA ASP A 309 4.54 -9.88 14.28
C ASP A 309 5.12 -10.37 12.94
N GLY A 310 5.59 -9.44 12.11
CA GLY A 310 6.20 -9.80 10.84
C GLY A 310 6.85 -8.62 10.12
N TYR A 311 7.57 -8.94 9.06
CA TYR A 311 8.34 -8.01 8.26
C TYR A 311 8.07 -8.23 6.78
N GLU A 312 7.78 -7.14 6.07
CA GLU A 312 7.68 -7.13 4.62
C GLU A 312 8.97 -6.56 4.04
N ILE A 313 9.62 -7.36 3.17
CA ILE A 313 10.94 -7.04 2.65
C ILE A 313 10.77 -6.23 1.36
N PHE A 314 10.78 -4.90 1.50
CA PHE A 314 10.60 -3.91 0.44
C PHE A 314 9.17 -3.78 -0.08
N ASN A 315 8.92 -2.66 -0.77
CA ASN A 315 7.62 -2.31 -1.36
C ASN A 315 7.77 -2.22 -2.87
N GLU A 316 6.94 -2.95 -3.62
CA GLU A 316 6.92 -2.94 -5.09
C GLU A 316 8.31 -3.00 -5.73
N ILE A 317 9.14 -3.92 -5.23
CA ILE A 317 10.53 -4.07 -5.64
C ILE A 317 10.65 -4.53 -7.11
N ASP A 318 9.58 -5.10 -7.68
CA ASP A 318 9.43 -5.44 -9.10
C ASP A 318 9.69 -4.25 -10.02
N ASN A 319 9.49 -3.02 -9.55
CA ASN A 319 9.78 -1.80 -10.31
C ASN A 319 11.24 -1.31 -10.18
N LYS A 320 12.10 -2.02 -9.43
CA LYS A 320 13.45 -1.56 -9.05
C LYS A 320 14.53 -2.61 -9.28
N LEU A 321 14.25 -3.89 -9.00
CA LEU A 321 15.21 -4.98 -9.07
C LEU A 321 14.62 -6.16 -9.84
N SER A 322 15.49 -6.99 -10.41
CA SER A 322 15.11 -8.33 -10.82
C SER A 322 14.87 -9.24 -9.61
N ALA A 323 14.15 -10.35 -9.79
CA ALA A 323 13.96 -11.34 -8.73
C ALA A 323 15.29 -11.90 -8.21
N GLY A 324 16.27 -12.11 -9.12
CA GLY A 324 17.62 -12.57 -8.78
C GLY A 324 18.39 -11.55 -7.93
N ASP A 325 18.30 -10.26 -8.25
CA ASP A 325 18.96 -9.19 -7.47
C ASP A 325 18.28 -8.96 -6.11
N TYR A 326 16.99 -9.26 -6.01
CA TYR A 326 16.23 -9.17 -4.76
C TYR A 326 16.54 -10.34 -3.80
N LYS A 327 16.78 -11.55 -4.32
CA LYS A 327 16.98 -12.78 -3.52
C LYS A 327 18.01 -12.63 -2.41
N PRO A 328 19.21 -12.04 -2.60
CA PRO A 328 20.19 -11.86 -1.52
C PRO A 328 19.69 -11.02 -0.35
N PHE A 329 18.84 -10.00 -0.60
CA PHE A 329 18.23 -9.20 0.46
C PHE A 329 17.20 -10.01 1.24
N LEU A 330 16.36 -10.75 0.52
CA LEU A 330 15.33 -11.61 1.11
C LEU A 330 15.96 -12.70 1.99
N GLU A 331 16.95 -13.43 1.47
CA GLU A 331 17.65 -14.48 2.19
C GLU A 331 18.31 -13.96 3.48
N LYS A 332 19.08 -12.88 3.38
CA LYS A 332 19.76 -12.30 4.56
C LYS A 332 18.76 -11.80 5.59
N ALA A 333 17.69 -11.14 5.15
CA ALA A 333 16.65 -10.69 6.07
C ALA A 333 15.94 -11.87 6.73
N TYR A 334 15.51 -12.87 5.97
CA TYR A 334 14.83 -14.06 6.47
C TYR A 334 15.67 -14.79 7.53
N ASN A 335 16.92 -15.12 7.19
CA ASN A 335 17.81 -15.83 8.11
C ASN A 335 18.05 -15.01 9.39
N LYS A 336 18.23 -13.69 9.28
CA LYS A 336 18.42 -12.83 10.46
C LYS A 336 17.15 -12.74 11.31
N ILE A 337 16.00 -12.54 10.68
CA ILE A 337 14.70 -12.44 11.36
C ILE A 337 14.44 -13.73 12.11
N LYS A 338 14.47 -14.89 11.42
CA LYS A 338 14.18 -16.19 12.04
C LYS A 338 15.16 -16.57 13.15
N ALA A 339 16.42 -16.14 13.05
CA ALA A 339 17.40 -16.36 14.12
C ALA A 339 17.12 -15.53 15.40
N ILE A 340 16.54 -14.34 15.26
CA ILE A 340 16.24 -13.45 16.40
C ILE A 340 14.82 -13.72 16.95
N ASP A 341 13.88 -13.98 16.04
CA ASP A 341 12.47 -14.23 16.28
C ASP A 341 11.93 -15.23 15.24
N GLY A 342 11.92 -16.51 15.63
CA GLY A 342 11.42 -17.59 14.77
C GLY A 342 9.91 -17.52 14.49
N SER A 343 9.15 -16.76 15.29
CA SER A 343 7.70 -16.62 15.15
C SER A 343 7.28 -15.53 14.16
N ALA A 344 8.16 -14.56 13.89
CA ALA A 344 7.86 -13.45 12.99
C ALA A 344 7.66 -13.92 11.55
N SER A 345 6.59 -13.46 10.90
CA SER A 345 6.33 -13.70 9.49
C SER A 345 7.29 -12.88 8.61
N VAL A 346 7.80 -13.48 7.53
CA VAL A 346 8.58 -12.79 6.50
C VAL A 346 7.81 -12.82 5.18
N VAL A 347 7.48 -11.64 4.69
CA VAL A 347 6.64 -11.46 3.49
C VAL A 347 7.51 -10.91 2.37
N VAL A 348 7.44 -11.55 1.19
CA VAL A 348 8.01 -10.99 -0.04
C VAL A 348 7.33 -9.66 -0.34
N SER A 349 8.09 -8.72 -0.92
CA SER A 349 7.56 -7.42 -1.36
C SER A 349 6.17 -7.54 -1.97
N GLY A 350 5.24 -6.68 -1.54
CA GLY A 350 3.97 -6.48 -2.21
C GLY A 350 4.19 -6.07 -3.66
N LEU A 351 3.94 -6.99 -4.58
CA LEU A 351 4.13 -6.76 -6.02
C LEU A 351 2.87 -6.18 -6.62
N THR A 352 3.02 -5.36 -7.66
CA THR A 352 1.86 -4.89 -8.43
C THR A 352 1.12 -6.11 -8.99
N GLY A 353 -0.19 -6.27 -8.74
CA GLY A 353 -0.98 -7.45 -9.12
C GLY A 353 -1.18 -7.66 -10.64
N ARG A 354 -0.22 -7.22 -11.45
CA ARG A 354 -0.16 -7.35 -12.91
C ARG A 354 0.55 -8.64 -13.29
N LYS A 355 0.46 -9.04 -14.57
CA LYS A 355 1.14 -10.25 -15.07
C LYS A 355 2.65 -10.28 -14.83
N GLU A 356 3.30 -9.11 -14.75
CA GLU A 356 4.73 -9.01 -14.43
C GLU A 356 5.08 -9.51 -13.02
N ALA A 357 4.12 -9.55 -12.08
CA ALA A 357 4.35 -10.19 -10.78
C ALA A 357 4.55 -11.70 -10.90
N ILE A 358 3.91 -12.36 -11.88
CA ILE A 358 4.08 -13.79 -12.12
C ILE A 358 5.54 -14.10 -12.50
N SER A 359 6.09 -13.34 -13.44
CA SER A 359 7.48 -13.55 -13.87
C SER A 359 8.47 -13.24 -12.74
N PHE A 360 8.17 -12.26 -11.88
CA PHE A 360 8.98 -11.98 -10.70
C PHE A 360 8.92 -13.12 -9.68
N TRP A 361 7.73 -13.62 -9.32
CA TRP A 361 7.59 -14.72 -8.36
C TRP A 361 8.23 -16.01 -8.86
N ASN A 362 7.97 -16.38 -10.12
CA ASN A 362 8.61 -17.55 -10.73
C ASN A 362 10.13 -17.38 -10.76
N GLY A 363 10.63 -16.23 -11.21
CA GLY A 363 12.07 -15.94 -11.21
C GLY A 363 12.69 -15.97 -9.82
N LEU A 364 11.93 -15.62 -8.76
CA LEU A 364 12.39 -15.73 -7.38
C LEU A 364 12.49 -17.20 -6.95
N TYR A 365 11.51 -18.04 -7.28
CA TYR A 365 11.57 -19.49 -7.03
C TYR A 365 12.71 -20.15 -7.82
N ASP A 366 12.87 -19.82 -9.10
CA ASP A 366 13.95 -20.31 -9.97
C ASP A 366 15.33 -19.95 -9.42
N ALA A 367 15.47 -18.76 -8.82
CA ALA A 367 16.69 -18.32 -8.14
C ALA A 367 16.88 -18.97 -6.74
N GLY A 368 16.05 -19.93 -6.35
CA GLY A 368 16.12 -20.62 -5.06
C GLY A 368 15.58 -19.79 -3.88
N GLY A 369 14.76 -18.77 -4.14
CA GLY A 369 14.20 -17.87 -3.14
C GLY A 369 13.08 -18.46 -2.28
N GLY A 370 12.46 -19.57 -2.73
CA GLY A 370 11.28 -20.19 -2.10
C GLY A 370 11.41 -20.56 -0.62
N SER A 371 12.64 -20.77 -0.15
CA SER A 371 12.92 -21.14 1.26
C SER A 371 13.00 -19.95 2.21
N PHE A 372 13.02 -18.72 1.69
CA PHE A 372 13.35 -17.51 2.45
C PHE A 372 12.17 -16.56 2.68
N PHE A 373 10.94 -17.09 2.72
CA PHE A 373 9.74 -16.33 3.09
C PHE A 373 8.61 -17.25 3.57
N ASP A 374 7.63 -16.68 4.25
CA ASP A 374 6.41 -17.35 4.73
C ASP A 374 5.20 -17.06 3.83
N ALA A 375 5.16 -15.87 3.21
CA ALA A 375 4.11 -15.47 2.30
C ALA A 375 4.58 -14.61 1.13
N LEU A 376 3.85 -14.69 0.01
CA LEU A 376 3.97 -13.74 -1.10
C LEU A 376 3.10 -12.51 -0.84
N GLY A 377 3.66 -11.31 -0.97
CA GLY A 377 2.93 -10.05 -0.96
C GLY A 377 2.35 -9.71 -2.33
N ILE A 378 1.14 -9.17 -2.38
CA ILE A 378 0.49 -8.68 -3.61
C ILE A 378 -0.31 -7.39 -3.35
N HIS A 379 -0.23 -6.46 -4.30
CA HIS A 379 -0.97 -5.20 -4.36
C HIS A 379 -1.94 -5.18 -5.56
N PRO A 380 -3.16 -5.76 -5.41
CA PRO A 380 -4.16 -5.83 -6.48
C PRO A 380 -4.93 -4.50 -6.65
N TYR A 381 -4.19 -3.39 -6.80
CA TYR A 381 -4.80 -2.08 -7.06
C TYR A 381 -5.49 -2.05 -8.42
N ARG A 382 -6.64 -1.38 -8.47
CA ARG A 382 -7.50 -1.34 -9.63
C ARG A 382 -8.49 -0.17 -9.59
N SER A 383 -9.11 0.18 -10.72
CA SER A 383 -10.06 1.30 -10.80
C SER A 383 -11.52 0.86 -10.91
N SER A 384 -11.78 -0.32 -11.48
CA SER A 384 -13.13 -0.89 -11.59
C SER A 384 -13.54 -1.69 -10.34
N SER A 385 -14.76 -2.23 -10.36
CA SER A 385 -15.24 -3.11 -9.30
C SER A 385 -14.36 -4.38 -9.16
N PRO A 386 -14.30 -5.01 -7.96
CA PRO A 386 -13.57 -6.25 -7.75
C PRO A 386 -13.93 -7.39 -8.74
N GLU A 387 -15.18 -7.44 -9.19
CA GLU A 387 -15.71 -8.47 -10.09
C GLU A 387 -15.34 -8.25 -11.55
N THR A 388 -15.13 -6.99 -11.94
CA THR A 388 -14.82 -6.65 -13.34
C THR A 388 -13.48 -7.26 -13.72
N LYS A 389 -13.31 -7.66 -14.98
CA LYS A 389 -12.01 -8.11 -15.50
C LYS A 389 -11.25 -6.92 -16.08
N GLU A 390 -10.14 -6.54 -15.46
CA GLU A 390 -9.26 -5.48 -16.00
C GLU A 390 -8.14 -6.07 -16.86
N PHE A 391 -7.76 -5.33 -17.91
CA PHE A 391 -6.62 -5.70 -18.73
C PHE A 391 -5.34 -5.79 -17.88
N ASN A 392 -4.55 -6.84 -18.10
CA ASN A 392 -3.31 -7.16 -17.37
C ASN A 392 -3.43 -7.53 -15.88
N ILE A 393 -4.61 -7.39 -15.26
CA ILE A 393 -4.82 -7.66 -13.81
C ILE A 393 -5.84 -8.80 -13.60
N GLY A 394 -6.89 -8.89 -14.42
CA GLY A 394 -7.97 -9.88 -14.30
C GLY A 394 -9.12 -9.42 -13.41
N ALA A 395 -10.00 -10.34 -13.02
CA ALA A 395 -10.92 -10.12 -11.90
C ALA A 395 -10.17 -10.33 -10.56
N TRP A 396 -10.74 -9.85 -9.45
CA TRP A 396 -10.07 -9.85 -8.15
C TRP A 396 -9.53 -11.23 -7.75
N THR A 397 -10.36 -12.26 -7.84
CA THR A 397 -9.97 -13.64 -7.53
C THR A 397 -8.94 -14.19 -8.50
N ASP A 398 -8.99 -13.81 -9.79
CA ASP A 398 -7.99 -14.21 -10.78
C ASP A 398 -6.61 -13.64 -10.43
N THR A 399 -6.56 -12.37 -10.02
CA THR A 399 -5.33 -11.70 -9.58
C THR A 399 -4.71 -12.43 -8.39
N LEU A 400 -5.52 -12.81 -7.40
CA LEU A 400 -5.04 -13.57 -6.24
C LEU A 400 -4.58 -14.98 -6.63
N ASN A 401 -5.32 -15.64 -7.53
CA ASN A 401 -5.00 -16.97 -8.01
C ASN A 401 -3.70 -17.02 -8.84
N GLN A 402 -3.22 -15.90 -9.39
CA GLN A 402 -1.90 -15.84 -10.01
C GLN A 402 -0.77 -16.08 -8.99
N ALA A 403 -0.86 -15.46 -7.80
CA ALA A 403 0.10 -15.70 -6.72
C ALA A 403 0.00 -17.15 -6.20
N VAL A 404 -1.23 -17.68 -6.09
CA VAL A 404 -1.47 -19.08 -5.72
C VAL A 404 -0.89 -20.04 -6.76
N GLY A 405 -1.01 -19.72 -8.05
CA GLY A 405 -0.45 -20.49 -9.15
C GLY A 405 1.07 -20.57 -9.06
N ALA A 406 1.74 -19.43 -8.84
CA ALA A 406 3.20 -19.39 -8.65
C ALA A 406 3.67 -20.21 -7.44
N ILE A 407 2.90 -20.23 -6.36
CA ILE A 407 3.17 -21.09 -5.19
C ILE A 407 2.97 -22.57 -5.55
N SER A 408 1.85 -22.89 -6.19
CA SER A 408 1.45 -24.29 -6.48
C SER A 408 2.38 -24.94 -7.50
N SER A 409 2.87 -24.20 -8.48
CA SER A 409 3.83 -24.69 -9.47
C SER A 409 5.21 -25.02 -8.89
N HIS A 410 5.50 -24.54 -7.67
CA HIS A 410 6.78 -24.74 -6.98
C HIS A 410 6.64 -25.54 -5.67
N GLY A 411 5.65 -26.44 -5.61
CA GLY A 411 5.48 -27.38 -4.49
C GLY A 411 4.56 -26.91 -3.36
N GLY A 412 3.96 -25.72 -3.46
CA GLY A 412 2.92 -25.29 -2.54
C GLY A 412 3.41 -24.80 -1.17
N GLY A 413 2.51 -24.84 -0.17
CA GLY A 413 2.85 -24.65 1.25
C GLY A 413 3.02 -23.20 1.75
N LYS A 414 3.14 -22.23 0.84
CA LYS A 414 3.22 -20.80 1.20
C LYS A 414 1.85 -20.13 1.19
N LYS A 415 1.74 -18.98 1.86
CA LYS A 415 0.52 -18.14 1.89
C LYS A 415 0.62 -16.95 0.95
N VAL A 416 -0.52 -16.33 0.68
CA VAL A 416 -0.64 -15.05 -0.04
C VAL A 416 -1.12 -13.98 0.94
N TRP A 417 -0.46 -12.83 0.95
CA TRP A 417 -0.83 -11.67 1.76
C TRP A 417 -1.13 -10.52 0.81
N VAL A 418 -2.36 -10.01 0.87
CA VAL A 418 -2.73 -8.74 0.22
C VAL A 418 -2.27 -7.64 1.15
N THR A 419 -1.02 -7.18 0.99
CA THR A 419 -0.38 -6.21 1.89
C THR A 419 -0.84 -4.78 1.65
N GLU A 420 -1.40 -4.49 0.47
CA GLU A 420 -2.11 -3.27 0.18
C GLU A 420 -3.21 -3.48 -0.87
N PHE A 421 -4.37 -2.84 -0.67
CA PHE A 421 -5.35 -2.61 -1.74
C PHE A 421 -6.29 -1.46 -1.38
N GLY A 422 -6.92 -0.86 -2.39
CA GLY A 422 -7.98 0.13 -2.16
C GLY A 422 -8.39 0.87 -3.42
N TRP A 423 -9.40 1.74 -3.26
CA TRP A 423 -9.89 2.66 -4.28
C TRP A 423 -9.81 4.09 -3.76
N LYS A 424 -9.54 5.03 -4.66
CA LYS A 424 -9.44 6.45 -4.32
C LYS A 424 -10.81 7.09 -4.39
N THR A 425 -11.16 7.94 -3.42
CA THR A 425 -12.38 8.75 -3.52
C THR A 425 -12.25 9.92 -4.52
N ALA A 426 -11.11 10.01 -5.23
CA ALA A 426 -10.94 10.87 -6.39
C ALA A 426 -11.49 10.22 -7.68
N ASP A 427 -11.58 8.88 -7.70
CA ASP A 427 -12.00 8.10 -8.87
C ASP A 427 -13.44 7.56 -8.70
N VAL A 428 -13.87 7.32 -7.45
CA VAL A 428 -15.21 6.84 -7.08
C VAL A 428 -15.75 7.63 -5.89
N ASP A 429 -17.07 7.63 -5.66
CA ASP A 429 -17.63 8.25 -4.44
C ASP A 429 -17.36 7.43 -3.16
N ASP A 430 -17.58 8.03 -1.99
CA ASP A 430 -17.33 7.42 -0.68
C ASP A 430 -18.11 6.10 -0.48
N ALA A 431 -19.33 6.00 -1.03
CA ALA A 431 -20.18 4.82 -0.89
C ALA A 431 -19.65 3.66 -1.74
N THR A 432 -19.32 3.94 -2.99
CA THR A 432 -18.70 3.02 -3.95
C THR A 432 -17.36 2.52 -3.44
N GLN A 433 -16.53 3.40 -2.88
CA GLN A 433 -15.28 3.00 -2.22
C GLN A 433 -15.55 1.97 -1.10
N GLY A 434 -16.53 2.24 -0.23
CA GLY A 434 -16.91 1.31 0.84
C GLY A 434 -17.39 -0.04 0.32
N ASN A 435 -18.23 -0.04 -0.72
CA ASN A 435 -18.74 -1.26 -1.35
C ASN A 435 -17.61 -2.08 -1.97
N TYR A 436 -16.69 -1.44 -2.68
CA TYR A 436 -15.57 -2.12 -3.35
C TYR A 436 -14.60 -2.70 -2.32
N LEU A 437 -14.30 -1.97 -1.25
CA LEU A 437 -13.49 -2.49 -0.15
C LEU A 437 -14.13 -3.70 0.51
N ALA A 438 -15.43 -3.65 0.82
CA ALA A 438 -16.12 -4.76 1.46
C ALA A 438 -16.19 -6.01 0.57
N ARG A 439 -16.49 -5.84 -0.72
CA ARG A 439 -16.46 -6.94 -1.70
C ARG A 439 -15.05 -7.50 -1.87
N GLY A 440 -14.01 -6.65 -1.85
CA GLY A 440 -12.61 -7.09 -1.86
C GLY A 440 -12.26 -7.97 -0.66
N PHE A 441 -12.71 -7.63 0.55
CA PHE A 441 -12.54 -8.50 1.73
C PHE A 441 -13.27 -9.85 1.58
N LEU A 442 -14.53 -9.84 1.15
CA LEU A 442 -15.33 -11.06 0.97
C LEU A 442 -14.74 -11.98 -0.10
N LEU A 443 -14.38 -11.43 -1.27
CA LEU A 443 -13.77 -12.17 -2.37
C LEU A 443 -12.35 -12.66 -2.05
N SER A 444 -11.60 -11.95 -1.22
CA SER A 444 -10.30 -12.45 -0.75
C SER A 444 -10.46 -13.68 0.14
N ALA A 445 -11.52 -13.72 0.95
CA ALA A 445 -11.79 -14.85 1.84
C ALA A 445 -12.22 -16.13 1.10
N THR A 446 -12.61 -16.04 -0.18
CA THR A 446 -12.92 -17.23 -1.01
C THR A 446 -11.68 -17.93 -1.53
N VAL A 447 -10.49 -17.34 -1.40
CA VAL A 447 -9.21 -17.91 -1.87
C VAL A 447 -8.46 -18.50 -0.66
N PRO A 448 -8.42 -19.83 -0.47
CA PRO A 448 -7.93 -20.46 0.77
C PRO A 448 -6.46 -20.15 1.14
N SER A 449 -5.64 -19.80 0.15
CA SER A 449 -4.23 -19.45 0.35
C SER A 449 -4.03 -18.01 0.85
N VAL A 450 -5.05 -17.15 0.77
CA VAL A 450 -4.98 -15.77 1.27
C VAL A 450 -5.13 -15.77 2.79
N ALA A 451 -4.08 -15.37 3.49
CA ALA A 451 -4.03 -15.38 4.95
C ALA A 451 -4.25 -14.00 5.58
N THR A 452 -3.90 -12.93 4.85
CA THR A 452 -3.94 -11.55 5.34
C THR A 452 -4.40 -10.61 4.24
N VAL A 453 -5.26 -9.64 4.59
CA VAL A 453 -5.73 -8.59 3.68
C VAL A 453 -5.68 -7.24 4.40
N ILE A 454 -4.93 -6.28 3.86
CA ILE A 454 -4.71 -4.96 4.45
C ILE A 454 -5.19 -3.89 3.48
N SER A 455 -6.22 -3.14 3.88
CA SER A 455 -6.69 -2.00 3.09
C SER A 455 -5.73 -0.82 3.26
N TYR A 456 -5.20 -0.33 2.14
CA TYR A 456 -4.52 0.95 2.05
C TYR A 456 -5.58 2.03 1.81
N LYS A 457 -5.82 2.95 2.74
CA LYS A 457 -5.14 3.17 4.03
C LYS A 457 -6.10 3.68 5.10
N LEU A 458 -5.60 3.89 6.33
CA LEU A 458 -6.46 4.33 7.43
C LEU A 458 -7.05 5.74 7.22
N PHE A 459 -6.26 6.69 6.73
CA PHE A 459 -6.71 8.08 6.50
C PHE A 459 -6.02 8.74 5.31
N ASP A 460 -6.74 9.65 4.64
CA ASP A 460 -6.23 10.45 3.53
C ASP A 460 -5.04 11.31 3.96
N ILE A 461 -4.15 11.61 3.00
CA ILE A 461 -3.01 12.50 3.24
C ILE A 461 -3.06 13.71 2.31
N SER A 462 -2.50 14.84 2.77
CA SER A 462 -2.57 16.13 2.08
C SER A 462 -1.89 16.18 0.70
N SER A 463 -1.16 15.13 0.31
CA SER A 463 -0.59 14.98 -1.03
C SER A 463 -1.62 14.63 -2.10
N GLY A 464 -2.89 14.43 -1.73
CA GLY A 464 -3.98 14.11 -2.65
C GLY A 464 -4.26 12.62 -2.80
N GLU A 465 -3.61 11.76 -2.03
CA GLU A 465 -3.98 10.34 -1.95
C GLU A 465 -5.25 10.18 -1.11
N SER A 466 -6.36 9.92 -1.80
CA SER A 466 -7.71 9.80 -1.22
C SER A 466 -8.16 8.34 -1.00
N TYR A 467 -7.20 7.46 -0.69
CA TYR A 467 -7.43 6.03 -0.39
C TYR A 467 -7.94 5.77 1.04
N GLY A 468 -7.92 6.77 1.92
CA GLY A 468 -8.28 6.62 3.32
C GLY A 468 -9.72 6.17 3.52
N ILE A 469 -9.97 5.32 4.53
CA ILE A 469 -11.32 5.12 5.10
C ILE A 469 -11.72 6.25 6.07
N ALA A 470 -10.77 7.13 6.39
CA ALA A 470 -10.99 8.41 7.07
C ALA A 470 -10.35 9.56 6.27
N ARG A 471 -10.80 10.79 6.55
CA ARG A 471 -10.31 12.02 5.92
C ARG A 471 -9.00 12.48 6.59
N THR A 472 -8.38 13.54 6.04
CA THR A 472 -7.13 14.12 6.55
C THR A 472 -7.22 14.67 7.98
N ASP A 473 -8.43 15.00 8.44
CA ASP A 473 -8.76 15.45 9.80
C ASP A 473 -9.19 14.30 10.73
N LEU A 474 -9.08 13.05 10.26
CA LEU A 474 -9.50 11.82 10.93
C LEU A 474 -11.03 11.63 11.07
N SER A 475 -11.84 12.49 10.45
CA SER A 475 -13.28 12.22 10.32
C SER A 475 -13.50 10.95 9.48
N LYS A 476 -14.43 10.09 9.91
CA LYS A 476 -14.71 8.81 9.23
C LYS A 476 -15.39 9.07 7.89
N LYS A 477 -14.98 8.38 6.83
CA LYS A 477 -15.74 8.31 5.57
C LYS A 477 -16.88 7.31 5.69
N GLY A 478 -17.80 7.31 4.71
CA GLY A 478 -18.83 6.27 4.59
C GLY A 478 -18.24 4.86 4.54
N SER A 479 -17.10 4.70 3.87
CA SER A 479 -16.37 3.43 3.77
C SER A 479 -15.90 2.86 5.11
N PHE A 480 -15.71 3.69 6.15
CA PHE A 480 -15.29 3.21 7.47
C PHE A 480 -16.30 2.22 8.06
N ALA A 481 -17.59 2.58 8.04
CA ALA A 481 -18.64 1.75 8.62
C ALA A 481 -18.84 0.46 7.80
N THR A 482 -18.76 0.56 6.47
CA THR A 482 -18.88 -0.60 5.57
C THR A 482 -17.77 -1.61 5.79
N VAL A 483 -16.52 -1.14 5.89
CA VAL A 483 -15.34 -2.00 6.17
C VAL A 483 -15.42 -2.60 7.58
N GLN A 484 -15.84 -1.81 8.58
CA GLN A 484 -16.04 -2.33 9.92
C GLN A 484 -17.08 -3.46 9.95
N ASN A 485 -18.23 -3.25 9.30
CA ASN A 485 -19.32 -4.21 9.28
C ASN A 485 -18.91 -5.54 8.61
N VAL A 486 -18.25 -5.52 7.45
CA VAL A 486 -17.81 -6.77 6.80
C VAL A 486 -16.84 -7.56 7.67
N ILE A 487 -15.87 -6.89 8.29
CA ILE A 487 -14.88 -7.54 9.17
C ILE A 487 -15.57 -8.16 10.39
N GLU A 488 -16.52 -7.45 11.01
CA GLU A 488 -17.26 -7.95 12.17
C GLU A 488 -18.16 -9.14 11.80
N LYS A 489 -18.82 -9.11 10.64
CA LYS A 489 -19.73 -10.17 10.20
C LYS A 489 -19.03 -11.49 9.94
N ILE A 490 -17.87 -11.47 9.29
CA ILE A 490 -17.14 -12.69 8.92
C ILE A 490 -16.10 -13.10 9.97
N LYS A 491 -15.97 -12.36 11.08
CA LYS A 491 -14.95 -12.61 12.10
C LYS A 491 -15.07 -14.03 12.66
N GLY A 492 -14.00 -14.81 12.53
CA GLY A 492 -13.94 -16.19 13.02
C GLY A 492 -14.71 -17.20 12.16
N LEU A 493 -15.27 -16.77 11.03
CA LEU A 493 -15.96 -17.64 10.08
C LEU A 493 -15.04 -17.92 8.89
N GLY A 494 -14.87 -19.20 8.56
CA GLY A 494 -14.25 -19.61 7.30
C GLY A 494 -15.23 -19.50 6.13
N PHE A 495 -14.74 -19.24 4.93
CA PHE A 495 -15.53 -19.42 3.72
C PHE A 495 -15.91 -20.89 3.56
N LYS A 496 -17.19 -21.16 3.30
CA LYS A 496 -17.74 -22.51 3.13
C LYS A 496 -17.93 -22.85 1.66
N GLU A 497 -18.70 -22.03 0.95
CA GLU A 497 -18.97 -22.21 -0.47
C GLU A 497 -19.53 -20.93 -1.11
N ARG A 498 -19.47 -20.87 -2.44
CA ARG A 498 -20.29 -19.95 -3.23
C ARG A 498 -21.64 -20.64 -3.45
N VAL A 499 -22.72 -19.98 -3.06
CA VAL A 499 -24.08 -20.43 -3.34
C VAL A 499 -24.48 -19.93 -4.72
N GLU A 500 -25.03 -20.83 -5.52
CA GLU A 500 -25.47 -20.50 -6.87
C GLU A 500 -26.81 -19.76 -6.85
N VAL A 501 -26.86 -18.67 -7.62
CA VAL A 501 -28.00 -17.74 -7.70
C VAL A 501 -28.63 -17.72 -9.11
N ALA A 502 -28.06 -18.49 -10.06
CA ALA A 502 -28.64 -18.59 -11.40
C ALA A 502 -29.89 -19.47 -11.38
N ASP A 503 -30.97 -18.98 -11.98
CA ASP A 503 -32.14 -19.78 -12.31
C ASP A 503 -31.75 -20.76 -13.40
N THR A 504 -31.80 -22.06 -13.12
CA THR A 504 -31.55 -23.09 -14.12
C THR A 504 -32.86 -23.50 -14.77
N LYS A 505 -32.98 -23.39 -16.10
CA LYS A 505 -34.02 -24.15 -16.83
C LYS A 505 -33.38 -25.36 -17.49
N THR A 506 -33.92 -26.54 -17.22
CA THR A 506 -33.47 -27.80 -17.82
C THR A 506 -33.61 -27.75 -19.34
N ILE A 507 -32.53 -28.08 -20.04
CA ILE A 507 -32.53 -28.37 -21.49
C ILE A 507 -32.79 -29.87 -21.69
N ASP A 508 -32.08 -30.71 -20.93
CA ASP A 508 -32.28 -32.17 -20.91
C ASP A 508 -31.81 -32.73 -19.56
N ASN A 509 -32.67 -33.49 -18.87
CA ASN A 509 -32.34 -34.20 -17.63
C ASN A 509 -32.10 -35.69 -17.85
N PHE A 510 -32.08 -36.15 -19.10
CA PHE A 510 -31.76 -37.54 -19.49
C PHE A 510 -32.64 -38.64 -18.85
N ASP A 511 -33.77 -38.27 -18.23
CA ASP A 511 -34.74 -39.22 -17.66
C ASP A 511 -35.40 -40.08 -18.74
N ASP A 512 -35.57 -39.54 -19.94
CA ASP A 512 -36.06 -40.26 -21.13
C ASP A 512 -34.94 -41.00 -21.88
N GLY A 513 -33.77 -41.18 -21.24
CA GLY A 513 -32.60 -41.81 -21.82
C GLY A 513 -31.89 -40.94 -22.87
N VAL A 514 -31.28 -41.56 -23.87
CA VAL A 514 -30.52 -40.87 -24.95
C VAL A 514 -31.39 -40.53 -26.17
N ASN A 515 -32.72 -40.43 -25.98
CA ASN A 515 -33.65 -40.16 -27.07
C ASN A 515 -33.39 -38.78 -27.73
N GLY A 516 -33.17 -38.80 -29.05
CA GLY A 516 -32.85 -37.62 -29.85
C GLY A 516 -31.38 -37.21 -29.83
N TRP A 517 -30.53 -37.88 -29.05
CA TRP A 517 -29.08 -37.72 -29.08
C TRP A 517 -28.46 -38.63 -30.14
N LYS A 518 -27.50 -38.10 -30.91
CA LYS A 518 -26.76 -38.86 -31.92
C LYS A 518 -25.26 -38.54 -31.87
N ASP A 519 -24.43 -39.52 -32.24
CA ASP A 519 -23.06 -39.25 -32.68
C ASP A 519 -23.15 -38.49 -34.02
N ASP A 520 -22.74 -37.23 -34.04
CA ASP A 520 -22.89 -36.34 -35.19
C ASP A 520 -21.56 -35.69 -35.58
N GLY A 521 -20.52 -36.51 -35.66
CA GLY A 521 -19.23 -36.15 -36.17
C GLY A 521 -18.13 -36.39 -35.15
N SER A 522 -17.26 -37.34 -35.44
CA SER A 522 -16.07 -37.61 -34.65
C SER A 522 -14.84 -37.59 -35.55
N SER A 523 -13.74 -36.99 -35.08
CA SER A 523 -12.45 -36.99 -35.77
C SER A 523 -11.45 -37.77 -34.93
N GLN A 524 -10.82 -38.80 -35.51
CA GLN A 524 -9.83 -39.65 -34.83
C GLN A 524 -10.36 -40.26 -33.50
N GLY A 525 -11.68 -40.45 -33.40
CA GLY A 525 -12.33 -41.09 -32.27
C GLY A 525 -13.75 -41.56 -32.59
N SER A 526 -14.36 -42.27 -31.65
CA SER A 526 -15.76 -42.70 -31.70
C SER A 526 -16.43 -42.51 -30.34
N VAL A 527 -17.75 -42.29 -30.36
CA VAL A 527 -18.57 -42.21 -29.15
C VAL A 527 -19.74 -43.20 -29.21
N THR A 528 -20.07 -43.78 -28.06
CA THR A 528 -21.30 -44.55 -27.86
C THR A 528 -22.08 -43.92 -26.71
N LEU A 529 -23.37 -43.70 -26.95
CA LEU A 529 -24.30 -43.07 -26.00
C LEU A 529 -25.30 -44.12 -25.54
N GLU A 530 -25.39 -44.33 -24.23
CA GLU A 530 -26.30 -45.32 -23.63
C GLU A 530 -27.08 -44.69 -22.47
N PRO A 531 -28.36 -45.03 -22.28
CA PRO A 531 -29.08 -44.62 -21.08
C PRO A 531 -28.48 -45.31 -19.85
N THR A 532 -28.38 -44.59 -18.74
CA THR A 532 -27.87 -45.08 -17.44
C THR A 532 -28.59 -44.37 -16.29
N GLY A 533 -28.27 -44.72 -15.04
CA GLY A 533 -28.65 -43.92 -13.88
C GLY A 533 -27.78 -42.66 -13.77
N GLY A 534 -28.41 -41.51 -13.52
CA GLY A 534 -27.77 -40.21 -13.32
C GLY A 534 -27.71 -39.79 -11.86
N ARG A 535 -27.52 -38.48 -11.65
CA ARG A 535 -27.48 -37.82 -10.36
C ARG A 535 -28.86 -37.79 -9.70
N ASN A 536 -29.91 -37.51 -10.48
CA ASN A 536 -31.28 -37.35 -10.00
C ASN A 536 -32.30 -38.11 -10.86
N GLY A 537 -31.97 -39.30 -11.35
CA GLY A 537 -32.86 -40.09 -12.20
C GLY A 537 -32.12 -40.84 -13.30
N GLY A 538 -32.52 -40.61 -14.55
CA GLY A 538 -31.79 -41.06 -15.72
C GLY A 538 -30.53 -40.25 -15.97
N GLY A 539 -29.68 -40.72 -16.88
CA GLY A 539 -28.41 -40.11 -17.25
C GLY A 539 -27.94 -40.65 -18.59
N MET A 540 -27.03 -39.94 -19.24
CA MET A 540 -26.37 -40.41 -20.45
C MET A 540 -24.97 -40.93 -20.14
N LYS A 541 -24.73 -42.22 -20.38
CA LYS A 541 -23.38 -42.77 -20.38
C LYS A 541 -22.72 -42.39 -21.71
N TYR A 542 -21.63 -41.64 -21.61
CA TYR A 542 -20.81 -41.20 -22.74
C TYR A 542 -19.52 -42.02 -22.75
N ARG A 543 -19.43 -43.01 -23.64
CA ARG A 543 -18.23 -43.86 -23.80
C ARG A 543 -17.47 -43.39 -25.04
N TRP A 544 -16.19 -43.07 -24.90
CA TRP A 544 -15.35 -42.64 -26.02
C TRP A 544 -14.16 -43.57 -26.25
N ASN A 545 -13.64 -43.53 -27.47
CA ASN A 545 -12.37 -44.13 -27.85
C ASN A 545 -11.66 -43.30 -28.92
N PHE A 546 -10.49 -42.74 -28.60
CA PHE A 546 -9.61 -42.01 -29.51
C PHE A 546 -8.44 -42.90 -29.94
N SER A 547 -8.29 -43.06 -31.25
CA SER A 547 -7.28 -43.94 -31.85
C SER A 547 -5.95 -43.25 -32.16
N ALA A 548 -5.89 -41.91 -32.12
CA ALA A 548 -4.70 -41.12 -32.42
C ALA A 548 -4.66 -39.78 -31.65
N GLY A 549 -3.55 -39.03 -31.82
CA GLY A 549 -3.16 -37.92 -30.95
C GLY A 549 -4.16 -36.78 -30.80
N THR A 550 -4.66 -36.20 -31.90
CA THR A 550 -5.64 -35.10 -31.85
C THR A 550 -6.97 -35.53 -32.45
N GLY A 551 -8.05 -35.43 -31.69
CA GLY A 551 -9.37 -35.88 -32.10
C GLY A 551 -10.48 -35.27 -31.26
N TYR A 552 -11.73 -35.44 -31.70
CA TYR A 552 -12.89 -35.04 -30.93
C TYR A 552 -14.08 -35.96 -31.21
N THR A 553 -14.99 -36.07 -30.26
CA THR A 553 -16.27 -36.77 -30.41
C THR A 553 -17.42 -35.82 -30.10
N VAL A 554 -18.56 -35.97 -30.78
CA VAL A 554 -19.71 -35.07 -30.65
C VAL A 554 -20.97 -35.87 -30.37
N ALA A 555 -21.60 -35.62 -29.21
CA ALA A 555 -22.98 -36.01 -28.96
C ALA A 555 -23.87 -34.79 -29.24
N ARG A 556 -24.76 -34.90 -30.22
CA ARG A 556 -25.59 -33.78 -30.69
C ARG A 556 -27.06 -34.00 -30.42
N LYS A 557 -27.71 -32.96 -29.93
CA LYS A 557 -29.17 -32.82 -29.84
C LYS A 557 -29.50 -31.34 -29.84
N THR A 558 -29.85 -30.81 -31.02
CA THR A 558 -30.17 -29.39 -31.14
C THR A 558 -31.49 -29.10 -30.44
N THR A 559 -31.45 -28.23 -29.44
CA THR A 559 -32.60 -27.91 -28.58
C THR A 559 -32.75 -26.40 -28.44
N SER A 560 -33.94 -25.87 -28.75
CA SER A 560 -34.22 -24.45 -28.57
C SER A 560 -34.17 -24.06 -27.10
N ILE A 561 -33.50 -22.96 -26.80
CA ILE A 561 -33.46 -22.40 -25.45
C ILE A 561 -34.35 -21.15 -25.44
N GLU A 562 -35.24 -21.07 -24.46
CA GLU A 562 -36.20 -19.95 -24.35
C GLU A 562 -35.50 -18.66 -23.90
N GLY A 563 -35.81 -17.52 -24.48
CA GLY A 563 -35.29 -16.22 -24.02
C GLY A 563 -33.78 -16.05 -24.17
N ASN A 564 -33.17 -15.29 -23.25
CA ASN A 564 -31.77 -14.88 -23.33
C ASN A 564 -30.97 -15.45 -22.15
N PRO A 565 -30.59 -16.74 -22.17
CA PRO A 565 -29.79 -17.36 -21.11
C PRO A 565 -28.43 -16.66 -20.97
N SER A 566 -27.87 -16.61 -19.76
CA SER A 566 -26.54 -16.06 -19.47
C SER A 566 -25.41 -17.08 -19.62
N GLY A 567 -25.71 -18.35 -19.82
CA GLY A 567 -24.73 -19.42 -19.99
C GLY A 567 -25.38 -20.80 -20.00
N LEU A 568 -24.57 -21.87 -20.01
CA LEU A 568 -25.04 -23.26 -19.91
C LEU A 568 -24.26 -24.03 -18.85
N SER A 569 -24.89 -25.05 -18.27
CA SER A 569 -24.29 -25.99 -17.33
C SER A 569 -24.66 -27.44 -17.62
N VAL A 570 -23.83 -28.37 -17.15
CA VAL A 570 -24.05 -29.82 -17.24
C VAL A 570 -23.36 -30.52 -16.06
N TRP A 571 -23.97 -31.60 -15.55
CA TRP A 571 -23.36 -32.43 -14.52
C TRP A 571 -22.63 -33.61 -15.13
N ILE A 572 -21.41 -33.87 -14.67
CA ILE A 572 -20.58 -34.97 -15.16
C ILE A 572 -20.00 -35.73 -13.97
N ASP A 573 -20.12 -37.06 -13.99
CA ASP A 573 -19.42 -38.00 -13.10
C ASP A 573 -18.49 -38.89 -13.93
N GLY A 574 -17.19 -38.77 -13.67
CA GLY A 574 -16.16 -39.60 -14.27
C GLY A 574 -14.96 -38.79 -14.74
N ASN A 575 -13.82 -39.46 -14.84
CA ASN A 575 -12.55 -38.81 -15.18
C ASN A 575 -12.34 -38.78 -16.71
N SER A 576 -12.21 -37.59 -17.29
CA SER A 576 -11.93 -37.44 -18.73
C SER A 576 -10.44 -37.54 -19.09
N GLY A 577 -9.57 -37.74 -18.09
CA GLY A 577 -8.12 -37.75 -18.27
C GLY A 577 -7.64 -36.38 -18.77
N ALA A 578 -6.84 -36.41 -19.84
CA ALA A 578 -6.34 -35.18 -20.47
C ALA A 578 -7.39 -34.49 -21.37
N SER A 579 -8.48 -35.18 -21.72
CA SER A 579 -9.49 -34.69 -22.66
C SER A 579 -10.40 -33.63 -22.03
N VAL A 580 -10.79 -32.64 -22.82
CA VAL A 580 -11.49 -31.43 -22.39
C VAL A 580 -12.93 -31.44 -22.88
N TRP A 581 -13.88 -31.27 -21.97
CA TRP A 581 -15.29 -31.11 -22.29
C TRP A 581 -15.57 -29.73 -22.88
N LYS A 582 -16.49 -29.67 -23.83
CA LYS A 582 -16.98 -28.44 -24.44
C LYS A 582 -18.48 -28.55 -24.71
N LEU A 583 -19.14 -27.40 -24.75
CA LEU A 583 -20.53 -27.28 -25.21
C LEU A 583 -20.58 -26.35 -26.42
N ARG A 584 -21.46 -26.66 -27.37
CA ARG A 584 -21.75 -25.81 -28.52
C ARG A 584 -23.15 -25.23 -28.44
N ILE A 585 -23.26 -23.99 -28.89
CA ILE A 585 -24.53 -23.32 -29.16
C ILE A 585 -24.56 -22.84 -30.61
N VAL A 586 -25.77 -22.65 -31.13
CA VAL A 586 -26.03 -21.97 -32.40
C VAL A 586 -26.91 -20.76 -32.12
N ASP A 587 -26.55 -19.62 -32.68
CA ASP A 587 -27.25 -18.36 -32.44
C ASP A 587 -28.34 -18.08 -33.50
N ALA A 588 -28.98 -16.91 -33.44
CA ALA A 588 -30.07 -16.53 -34.35
C ALA A 588 -29.65 -16.39 -35.82
N ASN A 589 -28.35 -16.20 -36.08
CA ASN A 589 -27.77 -16.05 -37.41
C ASN A 589 -27.14 -17.36 -37.92
N ASP A 590 -27.43 -18.49 -37.26
CA ASP A 590 -26.83 -19.79 -37.52
C ASP A 590 -25.30 -19.82 -37.30
N GLU A 591 -24.74 -18.88 -36.53
CA GLU A 591 -23.33 -18.91 -36.10
C GLU A 591 -23.16 -19.92 -34.95
N THR A 592 -22.13 -20.77 -35.03
CA THR A 592 -21.81 -21.74 -33.98
C THR A 592 -20.72 -21.21 -33.05
N PHE A 593 -20.95 -21.30 -31.75
CA PHE A 593 -19.98 -20.96 -30.70
C PHE A 593 -19.64 -22.19 -29.87
N GLN A 594 -18.35 -22.39 -29.57
CA GLN A 594 -17.87 -23.50 -28.75
C GLN A 594 -17.17 -23.00 -27.49
N PHE A 595 -17.61 -23.47 -26.32
CA PHE A 595 -17.10 -23.08 -25.00
C PHE A 595 -16.44 -24.26 -24.29
N ASP A 596 -15.25 -24.03 -23.72
CA ASP A 596 -14.50 -25.06 -22.99
C ASP A 596 -15.01 -25.14 -21.53
N LEU A 597 -15.31 -26.35 -21.07
CA LEU A 597 -15.70 -26.68 -19.69
C LEU A 597 -14.55 -27.23 -18.84
N GLY A 598 -13.45 -27.66 -19.46
CA GLY A 598 -12.30 -28.25 -18.78
C GLY A 598 -12.37 -29.77 -18.63
N GLN A 599 -11.51 -30.32 -17.77
CA GLN A 599 -11.40 -31.76 -17.51
C GLN A 599 -12.35 -32.19 -16.38
N SER A 600 -12.95 -33.37 -16.52
CA SER A 600 -13.84 -33.94 -15.51
C SER A 600 -13.12 -34.90 -14.57
N SER A 601 -13.67 -35.08 -13.36
CA SER A 601 -13.16 -36.00 -12.34
C SER A 601 -14.29 -36.86 -11.77
N SER A 602 -13.97 -37.97 -11.11
CA SER A 602 -14.97 -38.81 -10.44
C SER A 602 -15.76 -38.05 -9.36
N GLY A 603 -17.02 -38.45 -9.20
CA GLY A 603 -18.05 -37.79 -8.41
C GLY A 603 -18.77 -36.72 -9.22
N PHE A 604 -20.11 -36.74 -9.21
CA PHE A 604 -20.94 -35.74 -9.88
C PHE A 604 -20.52 -34.30 -9.53
N LYS A 605 -20.12 -33.55 -10.55
CA LYS A 605 -19.79 -32.12 -10.47
C LYS A 605 -20.45 -31.36 -11.60
N GLU A 606 -20.83 -30.11 -11.32
CA GLU A 606 -21.35 -29.21 -12.34
C GLU A 606 -20.20 -28.55 -13.10
N TYR A 607 -20.31 -28.56 -14.42
CA TYR A 607 -19.43 -27.87 -15.35
C TYR A 607 -20.25 -26.87 -16.13
N ARG A 608 -19.79 -25.62 -16.22
CA ARG A 608 -20.56 -24.54 -16.85
C ARG A 608 -19.68 -23.44 -17.42
N PHE A 609 -20.28 -22.60 -18.25
CA PHE A 609 -19.70 -21.34 -18.70
C PHE A 609 -20.77 -20.23 -18.68
N ASP A 610 -20.33 -18.99 -18.62
CA ASP A 610 -21.16 -17.77 -18.56
C ASP A 610 -20.72 -16.82 -19.68
N PHE A 611 -21.64 -16.42 -20.56
CA PHE A 611 -21.34 -15.56 -21.71
C PHE A 611 -20.73 -14.21 -21.34
N SER A 612 -20.97 -13.73 -20.10
CA SER A 612 -20.39 -12.47 -19.62
C SER A 612 -18.93 -12.60 -19.16
N LYS A 613 -18.49 -13.82 -18.83
CA LYS A 613 -17.16 -14.09 -18.24
C LYS A 613 -16.26 -14.90 -19.17
N ASP A 614 -16.86 -15.89 -19.82
CA ASP A 614 -16.20 -16.88 -20.65
C ASP A 614 -16.36 -16.51 -22.12
N LYS A 615 -15.26 -16.54 -22.85
CA LYS A 615 -15.27 -16.34 -24.29
C LYS A 615 -15.35 -17.70 -24.97
N ALA A 616 -16.13 -17.78 -26.05
CA ALA A 616 -16.07 -18.93 -26.93
C ALA A 616 -14.62 -19.16 -27.36
N LYS A 617 -14.17 -20.40 -27.27
CA LYS A 617 -12.83 -20.80 -27.70
C LYS A 617 -12.64 -20.57 -29.19
N THR A 618 -13.70 -20.84 -29.94
CA THR A 618 -13.82 -20.67 -31.38
C THR A 618 -15.29 -20.38 -31.70
N SER A 619 -15.54 -19.49 -32.67
CA SER A 619 -16.83 -19.36 -33.34
C SER A 619 -16.63 -19.44 -34.86
N TRP A 620 -17.66 -19.87 -35.58
CA TRP A 620 -17.64 -19.91 -37.05
C TRP A 620 -19.04 -19.79 -37.62
N GLY A 621 -19.12 -19.23 -38.83
CA GLY A 621 -20.38 -19.02 -39.54
C GLY A 621 -20.99 -17.62 -39.38
N GLY A 622 -20.34 -16.69 -38.66
CA GLY A 622 -20.88 -15.35 -38.43
C GLY A 622 -19.89 -14.28 -37.99
N ASN A 623 -20.36 -13.34 -37.16
CA ASN A 623 -19.69 -12.10 -36.78
C ASN A 623 -18.91 -12.20 -35.44
N GLY A 624 -18.98 -13.33 -34.74
CA GLY A 624 -18.33 -13.56 -33.45
C GLY A 624 -19.05 -12.93 -32.25
N ILE A 625 -20.30 -12.50 -32.43
CA ILE A 625 -21.17 -11.91 -31.40
C ILE A 625 -22.39 -12.81 -31.27
N ILE A 626 -22.76 -13.17 -30.03
CA ILE A 626 -23.91 -14.05 -29.80
C ILE A 626 -25.21 -13.26 -29.99
N ASP A 627 -25.98 -13.64 -31.02
CA ASP A 627 -27.28 -13.06 -31.31
C ASP A 627 -28.43 -13.99 -30.84
N TYR A 628 -29.35 -13.47 -29.99
CA TYR A 628 -30.50 -14.25 -29.49
C TYR A 628 -31.67 -14.27 -30.48
N PRO A 629 -32.52 -15.31 -30.48
CA PRO A 629 -32.50 -16.49 -29.60
C PRO A 629 -31.42 -17.50 -29.96
N ILE A 630 -30.93 -18.25 -28.97
CA ILE A 630 -29.93 -19.31 -29.16
C ILE A 630 -30.53 -20.72 -29.03
N LYS A 631 -29.83 -21.70 -29.58
CA LYS A 631 -30.11 -23.13 -29.43
C LYS A 631 -28.90 -23.83 -28.83
N PHE A 632 -29.12 -24.76 -27.92
CA PHE A 632 -28.10 -25.75 -27.58
C PHE A 632 -27.86 -26.63 -28.81
N ASP A 633 -26.61 -26.99 -29.08
CA ASP A 633 -26.24 -27.83 -30.23
C ASP A 633 -25.69 -29.19 -29.81
N SER A 634 -24.55 -29.21 -29.11
CA SER A 634 -23.84 -30.46 -28.82
C SER A 634 -22.93 -30.41 -27.60
N ILE A 635 -22.67 -31.60 -27.05
CA ILE A 635 -21.60 -31.89 -26.09
C ILE A 635 -20.42 -32.48 -26.85
N VAL A 636 -19.24 -31.90 -26.65
CA VAL A 636 -18.02 -32.30 -27.34
C VAL A 636 -16.97 -32.72 -26.32
N LEU A 637 -16.30 -33.84 -26.58
CA LEU A 637 -15.08 -34.21 -25.88
C LEU A 637 -13.90 -34.05 -26.84
N ASP A 638 -12.94 -33.21 -26.47
CA ASP A 638 -11.78 -32.88 -27.28
C ASP A 638 -10.52 -33.52 -26.68
N ASN A 639 -9.82 -34.31 -27.50
CA ASN A 639 -8.57 -34.94 -27.14
C ASN A 639 -7.40 -34.28 -27.87
N GLN A 640 -6.46 -33.72 -27.11
CA GLN A 640 -5.30 -33.04 -27.66
C GLN A 640 -4.02 -33.88 -27.64
N ASN A 641 -4.02 -35.07 -27.02
CA ASN A 641 -2.81 -35.88 -26.93
C ASN A 641 -3.07 -37.38 -26.75
N GLY A 642 -2.31 -38.21 -27.47
CA GLY A 642 -2.29 -39.68 -27.35
C GLY A 642 -3.61 -40.39 -27.67
N SER A 643 -3.63 -41.71 -27.54
CA SER A 643 -4.87 -42.49 -27.51
C SER A 643 -5.53 -42.36 -26.13
N SER A 644 -6.86 -42.29 -26.10
CA SER A 644 -7.64 -42.12 -24.87
C SER A 644 -8.98 -42.81 -25.01
N SER A 645 -9.36 -43.62 -24.04
CA SER A 645 -10.68 -44.24 -23.98
C SER A 645 -11.21 -44.20 -22.56
N GLY A 646 -12.51 -44.12 -22.41
CA GLY A 646 -13.14 -44.01 -21.10
C GLY A 646 -14.65 -43.93 -21.18
N GLU A 647 -15.27 -43.79 -20.02
CA GLU A 647 -16.69 -43.54 -19.88
C GLU A 647 -16.93 -42.51 -18.76
N VAL A 648 -17.93 -41.66 -18.98
CA VAL A 648 -18.50 -40.79 -17.94
C VAL A 648 -20.03 -40.90 -17.96
N VAL A 649 -20.66 -40.45 -16.89
CA VAL A 649 -22.11 -40.20 -16.83
C VAL A 649 -22.35 -38.70 -16.92
N ILE A 650 -23.21 -38.29 -17.82
CA ILE A 650 -23.65 -36.91 -18.03
C ILE A 650 -25.11 -36.80 -17.60
N ASP A 651 -25.45 -35.74 -16.88
CA ASP A 651 -26.81 -35.48 -16.37
C ASP A 651 -27.11 -33.97 -16.28
N ASP A 652 -28.37 -33.59 -16.10
CA ASP A 652 -28.85 -32.24 -15.78
C ASP A 652 -28.24 -31.13 -16.68
N LEU A 653 -28.36 -31.26 -18.01
CA LEU A 653 -28.00 -30.19 -18.96
C LEU A 653 -29.01 -29.04 -18.82
N ALA A 654 -28.54 -27.85 -18.50
CA ALA A 654 -29.40 -26.70 -18.21
C ALA A 654 -28.89 -25.40 -18.82
N ALA A 655 -29.84 -24.53 -19.15
CA ALA A 655 -29.59 -23.13 -19.45
C ALA A 655 -29.63 -22.31 -18.16
N LEU A 656 -28.64 -21.43 -18.02
CA LEU A 656 -28.51 -20.52 -16.89
C LEU A 656 -29.24 -19.22 -17.23
N TYR A 657 -30.11 -18.79 -16.34
CA TYR A 657 -30.84 -17.52 -16.41
C TYR A 657 -30.53 -16.73 -15.15
N GLY A 658 -30.60 -15.41 -15.25
CA GLY A 658 -30.11 -14.55 -14.19
C GLY A 658 -28.65 -14.22 -14.39
N GLU A 659 -28.27 -13.13 -13.75
CA GLU A 659 -27.07 -12.42 -14.13
C GLU A 659 -25.86 -13.07 -13.43
N GLY A 660 -24.85 -13.45 -14.23
CA GLY A 660 -23.55 -13.93 -13.75
C GLY A 660 -22.85 -12.99 -12.76
N ASP A 661 -23.38 -11.79 -12.60
CA ASP A 661 -22.91 -10.75 -11.72
C ASP A 661 -23.53 -10.81 -10.31
N MET A 662 -24.39 -11.81 -10.01
CA MET A 662 -24.89 -12.10 -8.66
C MET A 662 -23.91 -12.99 -7.87
N TYR A 663 -23.69 -12.61 -6.62
CA TYR A 663 -22.77 -13.26 -5.69
C TYR A 663 -23.51 -13.59 -4.41
N ALA A 664 -23.46 -14.86 -4.00
CA ALA A 664 -23.89 -15.31 -2.70
C ALA A 664 -22.79 -16.21 -2.12
N LEU A 665 -22.20 -15.82 -1.00
CA LEU A 665 -21.08 -16.49 -0.36
C LEU A 665 -21.49 -16.92 1.05
N ARG A 666 -21.35 -18.22 1.33
CA ARG A 666 -21.62 -18.75 2.67
C ARG A 666 -20.35 -18.78 3.50
N PHE A 667 -20.44 -18.24 4.71
CA PHE A 667 -19.39 -18.21 5.73
C PHE A 667 -19.86 -18.94 6.98
N GLY A 668 -19.03 -19.83 7.52
CA GLY A 668 -19.45 -20.76 8.55
C GLY A 668 -20.69 -21.57 8.10
N ASP A 669 -21.53 -21.96 9.04
CA ASP A 669 -22.68 -22.81 8.71
C ASP A 669 -23.90 -22.06 8.18
N SER A 670 -24.06 -20.78 8.53
CA SER A 670 -25.31 -20.06 8.32
C SER A 670 -25.20 -18.67 7.72
N LEU A 671 -24.05 -17.98 7.78
CA LEU A 671 -23.98 -16.59 7.30
C LEU A 671 -23.90 -16.59 5.77
N LEU A 672 -24.89 -15.98 5.12
CA LEU A 672 -24.88 -15.72 3.68
C LEU A 672 -24.60 -14.23 3.45
N ALA A 673 -23.47 -13.92 2.82
CA ALA A 673 -23.16 -12.59 2.30
C ALA A 673 -23.51 -12.55 0.81
N TYR A 674 -24.29 -11.57 0.37
CA TYR A 674 -24.78 -11.54 -1.00
C TYR A 674 -24.84 -10.11 -1.57
N TRP A 675 -24.60 -9.99 -2.88
CA TRP A 675 -24.63 -8.72 -3.62
C TRP A 675 -24.68 -8.97 -5.14
N LYS A 676 -24.95 -7.91 -5.88
CA LYS A 676 -24.85 -7.86 -7.33
C LYS A 676 -23.69 -6.98 -7.76
N ALA A 677 -23.00 -7.28 -8.86
CA ALA A 677 -21.88 -6.45 -9.29
C ALA A 677 -22.35 -5.06 -9.74
N SER A 678 -23.52 -4.98 -10.40
CA SER A 678 -24.15 -3.75 -10.87
C SER A 678 -25.68 -3.81 -10.83
N GLY A 679 -26.35 -2.70 -10.49
CA GLY A 679 -27.82 -2.65 -10.47
C GLY A 679 -28.44 -3.40 -9.28
N SER A 680 -29.69 -3.86 -9.46
CA SER A 680 -30.45 -4.60 -8.45
C SER A 680 -31.26 -5.72 -9.11
N SER A 681 -31.42 -6.85 -8.41
CA SER A 681 -32.22 -8.00 -8.86
C SER A 681 -32.85 -8.74 -7.69
N GLN A 682 -33.93 -9.49 -7.93
CA GLN A 682 -34.50 -10.41 -6.95
C GLN A 682 -34.19 -11.85 -7.33
N ALA A 683 -33.83 -12.69 -6.35
CA ALA A 683 -33.65 -14.12 -6.55
C ALA A 683 -33.95 -14.91 -5.27
N THR A 684 -34.40 -16.15 -5.42
CA THR A 684 -34.60 -17.07 -4.29
C THR A 684 -33.31 -17.84 -4.02
N VAL A 685 -32.71 -17.66 -2.85
CA VAL A 685 -31.46 -18.34 -2.47
C VAL A 685 -31.62 -19.06 -1.15
N CYS A 686 -31.35 -20.37 -1.16
CA CYS A 686 -31.51 -21.23 0.02
C CYS A 686 -32.92 -21.11 0.66
N GLY A 687 -33.96 -21.02 -0.18
CA GLY A 687 -35.35 -20.88 0.24
C GLY A 687 -35.75 -19.51 0.77
N LYS A 688 -34.95 -18.46 0.51
CA LYS A 688 -35.27 -17.07 0.87
C LYS A 688 -35.32 -16.18 -0.35
N ASP A 689 -36.35 -15.36 -0.45
CA ASP A 689 -36.44 -14.29 -1.44
C ASP A 689 -35.53 -13.13 -1.03
N LEU A 690 -34.48 -12.87 -1.82
CA LEU A 690 -33.48 -11.86 -1.55
C LEU A 690 -33.49 -10.80 -2.66
N THR A 691 -33.45 -9.53 -2.26
CA THR A 691 -33.10 -8.42 -3.15
C THR A 691 -31.60 -8.20 -3.12
N PHE A 692 -30.92 -8.44 -4.23
CA PHE A 692 -29.50 -8.25 -4.43
C PHE A 692 -29.22 -6.81 -4.86
N GLU A 693 -28.42 -6.09 -4.09
CA GLU A 693 -27.95 -4.73 -4.38
C GLU A 693 -26.44 -4.70 -4.63
N VAL A 694 -25.92 -3.55 -5.09
CA VAL A 694 -24.48 -3.37 -5.34
C VAL A 694 -23.59 -3.44 -4.09
N TYR A 695 -24.17 -3.25 -2.91
CA TYR A 695 -23.48 -3.31 -1.62
C TYR A 695 -23.70 -4.68 -0.95
N PRO A 696 -22.69 -5.25 -0.26
CA PRO A 696 -22.86 -6.51 0.46
C PRO A 696 -23.95 -6.46 1.52
N GLN A 697 -24.92 -7.35 1.39
CA GLN A 697 -25.97 -7.63 2.35
C GLN A 697 -25.70 -8.98 3.04
N TYR A 698 -26.32 -9.19 4.21
CA TYR A 698 -26.07 -10.37 5.04
C TYR A 698 -27.37 -10.93 5.59
N THR A 699 -27.53 -12.26 5.53
CA THR A 699 -28.64 -12.97 6.15
C THR A 699 -28.17 -14.32 6.70
N THR A 700 -29.01 -15.00 7.47
CA THR A 700 -28.75 -16.36 7.94
C THR A 700 -29.57 -17.37 7.13
N VAL A 701 -28.97 -18.49 6.75
CA VAL A 701 -29.63 -19.60 6.03
C VAL A 701 -29.40 -20.91 6.78
N SER A 702 -30.37 -21.82 6.74
CA SER A 702 -30.34 -23.10 7.47
C SER A 702 -29.75 -24.26 6.63
N SER A 703 -30.06 -24.31 5.33
CA SER A 703 -29.44 -25.20 4.35
C SER A 703 -29.59 -24.62 2.94
N CYS A 704 -28.59 -24.86 2.09
CA CYS A 704 -28.60 -24.50 0.67
C CYS A 704 -28.58 -25.75 -0.23
N GLU A 705 -28.70 -26.95 0.35
CA GLU A 705 -28.79 -28.19 -0.41
C GLU A 705 -30.16 -28.27 -1.11
N LYS A 706 -30.16 -28.48 -2.43
CA LYS A 706 -31.39 -28.81 -3.16
C LYS A 706 -31.93 -30.15 -2.62
N PRO A 707 -33.25 -30.31 -2.38
CA PRO A 707 -33.80 -31.58 -1.92
C PRO A 707 -33.44 -32.70 -2.91
N VAL A 708 -32.73 -33.73 -2.44
CA VAL A 708 -32.51 -34.94 -3.21
C VAL A 708 -33.85 -35.67 -3.28
N ALA A 709 -34.43 -35.78 -4.48
CA ALA A 709 -35.62 -36.59 -4.67
C ALA A 709 -35.27 -38.07 -4.42
N PRO A 710 -36.12 -38.84 -3.71
CA PRO A 710 -35.85 -40.25 -3.50
C PRO A 710 -35.81 -40.99 -4.85
N PRO A 711 -34.90 -41.97 -5.02
CA PRO A 711 -34.73 -42.68 -6.29
C PRO A 711 -36.05 -43.36 -6.69
N LYS A 712 -36.57 -43.04 -7.88
CA LYS A 712 -37.68 -43.79 -8.47
C LYS A 712 -37.15 -45.13 -8.94
N THR A 713 -37.36 -46.18 -8.14
CA THR A 713 -37.18 -47.57 -8.58
C THR A 713 -38.06 -47.85 -9.80
N ALA A 714 -37.43 -48.24 -10.90
CA ALA A 714 -38.11 -48.78 -12.08
C ALA A 714 -38.87 -50.06 -11.70
N THR A 715 -40.18 -49.97 -11.49
CA THR A 715 -41.03 -51.15 -11.28
C THR A 715 -41.29 -51.82 -12.62
N LYS A 716 -40.57 -52.92 -12.88
CA LYS A 716 -41.03 -53.97 -13.79
C LYS A 716 -42.31 -54.60 -13.22
N SER A 717 -43.34 -54.66 -14.04
CA SER A 717 -44.58 -55.41 -13.81
C SER A 717 -44.29 -56.91 -13.67
N ALA A 718 -44.74 -57.52 -12.56
CA ALA A 718 -44.99 -58.96 -12.48
C ALA A 718 -46.08 -59.24 -11.42
N ASN A 719 -47.05 -60.05 -11.83
CA ASN A 719 -48.28 -60.44 -11.13
C ASN A 719 -48.05 -61.26 -9.83
N PRO A 720 -49.07 -61.35 -8.94
CA PRO A 720 -48.91 -61.81 -7.56
C PRO A 720 -49.01 -63.33 -7.43
N THR A 721 -48.11 -63.93 -6.65
CA THR A 721 -48.30 -65.27 -6.07
C THR A 721 -48.17 -65.20 -4.55
N VAL A 722 -49.13 -65.82 -3.89
CA VAL A 722 -49.36 -65.81 -2.44
C VAL A 722 -48.58 -66.94 -1.77
N ALA A 723 -47.88 -66.62 -0.66
CA ALA A 723 -47.68 -67.41 0.58
C ALA A 723 -46.36 -67.00 1.29
N PRO A 724 -46.13 -67.38 2.56
CA PRO A 724 -46.91 -67.12 3.77
C PRO A 724 -46.11 -66.31 4.82
N SER A 725 -46.80 -65.83 5.84
CA SER A 725 -46.33 -64.97 6.93
C SER A 725 -45.08 -65.49 7.68
N PRO A 726 -44.11 -64.64 8.04
CA PRO A 726 -42.98 -65.04 8.88
C PRO A 726 -43.30 -64.97 10.38
N LYS A 727 -42.87 -66.02 11.09
CA LYS A 727 -42.83 -66.13 12.56
C LYS A 727 -41.96 -65.05 13.20
N PRO A 728 -42.27 -64.63 14.45
CA PRO A 728 -41.48 -63.62 15.17
C PRO A 728 -40.18 -64.23 15.72
N SER A 729 -39.07 -63.50 15.57
CA SER A 729 -37.78 -63.77 16.21
C SER A 729 -37.47 -62.69 17.27
N PRO A 730 -36.66 -63.00 18.29
CA PRO A 730 -36.83 -62.51 19.64
C PRO A 730 -36.25 -61.12 19.91
N ALA A 731 -36.79 -60.50 20.96
CA ALA A 731 -36.38 -59.21 21.51
C ALA A 731 -34.88 -59.14 21.85
N ALA A 732 -34.27 -58.02 21.45
CA ALA A 732 -32.93 -57.63 21.87
C ALA A 732 -32.89 -57.31 23.38
N PRO A 733 -31.82 -57.66 24.11
CA PRO A 733 -31.69 -57.36 25.53
C PRO A 733 -31.37 -55.88 25.78
N ALA A 734 -31.90 -55.38 26.90
CA ALA A 734 -31.75 -54.01 27.37
C ALA A 734 -30.28 -53.62 27.66
N PRO A 735 -29.91 -52.33 27.50
CA PRO A 735 -28.58 -51.84 27.86
C PRO A 735 -28.41 -51.79 29.40
N PRO A 736 -27.21 -52.11 29.93
CA PRO A 736 -26.92 -52.04 31.36
C PRO A 736 -26.81 -50.58 31.85
N PRO A 737 -26.97 -50.33 33.17
CA PRO A 737 -27.14 -48.99 33.72
C PRO A 737 -25.85 -48.17 33.77
N ALA A 738 -26.04 -46.85 33.69
CA ALA A 738 -24.98 -45.85 33.72
C ALA A 738 -24.12 -45.94 35.00
N THR A 739 -22.83 -46.18 34.83
CA THR A 739 -21.82 -45.98 35.86
C THR A 739 -21.45 -44.50 35.92
N THR A 740 -21.56 -43.93 37.12
CA THR A 740 -21.09 -42.58 37.47
C THR A 740 -19.60 -42.39 37.14
N PRO A 741 -19.19 -41.23 36.57
CA PRO A 741 -17.77 -40.92 36.41
C PRO A 741 -17.12 -40.63 37.78
N PRO A 742 -15.86 -41.02 37.99
CA PRO A 742 -15.16 -40.80 39.25
C PRO A 742 -14.85 -39.31 39.47
N ALA A 743 -14.80 -38.94 40.75
CA ALA A 743 -14.50 -37.60 41.23
C ALA A 743 -13.20 -37.04 40.64
N SER A 744 -13.23 -35.74 40.31
CA SER A 744 -12.10 -34.98 39.78
C SER A 744 -10.88 -35.05 40.71
N PRO A 745 -9.66 -35.25 40.19
CA PRO A 745 -8.45 -35.10 40.98
C PRO A 745 -8.27 -33.63 41.41
N PRO A 746 -7.63 -33.37 42.57
CA PRO A 746 -7.41 -32.01 43.04
C PRO A 746 -6.55 -31.23 42.05
N ASN A 747 -6.89 -29.95 41.88
CA ASN A 747 -6.20 -29.01 41.00
C ASN A 747 -4.66 -29.13 41.14
N PRO A 748 -3.91 -29.21 40.03
CA PRO A 748 -2.47 -29.02 40.11
C PRO A 748 -2.19 -27.59 40.63
N GLU A 749 -1.26 -27.50 41.59
CA GLU A 749 -0.71 -26.24 42.06
C GLU A 749 -0.36 -25.32 40.88
N PRO A 750 -0.59 -24.00 41.00
CA PRO A 750 -0.21 -23.06 39.96
C PRO A 750 1.29 -23.22 39.69
N PRO A 751 1.72 -23.31 38.41
CA PRO A 751 3.12 -23.47 38.08
C PRO A 751 3.89 -22.32 38.72
N ALA A 752 4.95 -22.67 39.45
CA ALA A 752 5.92 -21.72 39.97
C ALA A 752 6.24 -20.71 38.86
N THR A 753 6.07 -19.44 39.18
CA THR A 753 6.40 -18.29 38.34
C THR A 753 7.83 -18.45 37.83
N ALA A 754 7.97 -18.98 36.61
CA ALA A 754 9.19 -18.84 35.85
C ALA A 754 9.52 -17.33 35.82
N PRO A 755 10.76 -16.91 36.12
CA PRO A 755 11.08 -15.51 36.19
C PRO A 755 10.76 -14.89 34.83
N VAL A 756 9.73 -14.03 34.80
CA VAL A 756 9.47 -13.11 33.70
C VAL A 756 10.80 -12.45 33.42
N ALA A 757 11.33 -12.71 32.22
CA ALA A 757 12.65 -12.28 31.81
C ALA A 757 12.86 -10.81 32.19
N LEU A 758 13.72 -10.55 33.18
CA LEU A 758 14.10 -9.21 33.63
C LEU A 758 14.59 -8.33 32.46
N SER A 759 14.95 -8.93 31.32
CA SER A 759 15.31 -8.24 30.08
C SER A 759 14.14 -7.54 29.38
N SER A 760 12.91 -8.09 29.39
CA SER A 760 11.75 -7.49 28.69
C SER A 760 11.17 -6.31 29.46
N GLN A 761 11.11 -6.42 30.80
CA GLN A 761 10.73 -5.27 31.63
C GLN A 761 11.77 -4.16 31.59
N ASN A 762 13.07 -4.49 31.54
CA ASN A 762 14.12 -3.49 31.40
C ASN A 762 14.13 -2.83 30.01
N SER A 763 13.79 -3.56 28.94
CA SER A 763 13.64 -2.98 27.60
C SER A 763 12.44 -2.03 27.53
N LEU A 764 11.30 -2.43 28.10
CA LEU A 764 10.09 -1.60 28.25
C LEU A 764 10.35 -0.34 29.10
N LYS A 765 10.98 -0.47 30.27
CA LYS A 765 11.36 0.68 31.12
C LYS A 765 12.35 1.62 30.41
N LYS A 766 13.36 1.08 29.70
CA LYS A 766 14.29 1.90 28.89
C LYS A 766 13.62 2.58 27.70
N ARG A 767 12.56 2.00 27.12
CA ARG A 767 11.74 2.64 26.07
C ARG A 767 10.84 3.73 26.65
N GLN A 768 10.17 3.45 27.78
CA GLN A 768 9.37 4.44 28.52
C GLN A 768 10.22 5.63 28.96
N LEU A 769 11.41 5.41 29.52
CA LEU A 769 12.31 6.49 29.95
C LEU A 769 12.77 7.36 28.77
N ARG A 770 13.09 6.76 27.61
CA ARG A 770 13.43 7.50 26.38
C ARG A 770 12.23 8.30 25.84
N TYR A 771 11.03 7.74 25.94
CA TYR A 771 9.78 8.44 25.62
C TYR A 771 9.56 9.64 26.54
N TYR A 772 9.74 9.49 27.86
CA TYR A 772 9.63 10.58 28.83
C TYR A 772 10.68 11.68 28.58
N ILE A 773 11.96 11.34 28.42
CA ILE A 773 13.02 12.34 28.21
C ILE A 773 12.83 13.12 26.90
N GLY A 774 12.50 12.45 25.79
CA GLY A 774 12.25 13.10 24.51
C GLY A 774 10.90 13.84 24.43
N GLY A 775 9.87 13.30 25.09
CA GLY A 775 8.50 13.81 25.07
C GLY A 775 8.27 15.02 25.97
N THR A 776 9.00 15.17 27.08
CA THR A 776 8.74 16.25 28.03
C THR A 776 9.27 17.60 27.54
N LEU A 777 10.46 17.64 26.94
CA LEU A 777 11.07 18.86 26.39
C LEU A 777 10.39 19.32 25.08
N ILE A 778 10.08 18.38 24.19
CA ILE A 778 9.35 18.66 22.94
C ILE A 778 7.87 18.94 23.25
N GLY A 779 7.29 18.25 24.24
CA GLY A 779 5.94 18.48 24.73
C GLY A 779 5.74 19.85 25.33
N LEU A 780 6.73 20.37 26.08
CA LEU A 780 6.72 21.75 26.59
C LEU A 780 6.77 22.79 25.45
N LEU A 781 7.62 22.59 24.45
CA LEU A 781 7.71 23.45 23.27
C LEU A 781 6.44 23.40 22.40
N LEU A 782 5.86 22.21 22.20
CA LEU A 782 4.60 22.04 21.48
C LEU A 782 3.40 22.55 22.27
N ALA A 783 3.41 22.46 23.60
CA ALA A 783 2.39 23.03 24.48
C ALA A 783 2.45 24.57 24.45
N LEU A 784 3.64 25.16 24.41
CA LEU A 784 3.83 26.60 24.20
C LEU A 784 3.30 27.04 22.82
N LEU A 785 3.57 26.27 21.76
CA LEU A 785 3.02 26.52 20.41
C LEU A 785 1.49 26.33 20.33
N ALA A 786 0.94 25.36 21.06
CA ALA A 786 -0.50 25.14 21.14
C ALA A 786 -1.21 26.21 21.97
N ALA A 787 -0.59 26.69 23.05
CA ALA A 787 -1.05 27.83 23.84
C ALA A 787 -1.02 29.12 23.01
N TRP A 788 0.03 29.33 22.21
CA TRP A 788 0.12 30.44 21.24
C TRP A 788 -0.99 30.39 20.18
N ARG A 789 -1.29 29.20 19.63
CA ARG A 789 -2.40 28.99 18.68
C ARG A 789 -3.77 29.31 19.30
N LYS A 790 -4.01 28.88 20.54
CA LYS A 790 -5.25 29.21 21.27
C LYS A 790 -5.35 30.70 21.61
N GLY A 791 -4.24 31.35 21.96
CA GLY A 791 -4.19 32.79 22.22
C GLY A 791 -4.52 33.65 21.01
N ILE A 792 -4.01 33.28 19.82
CA ILE A 792 -4.32 33.98 18.56
C ILE A 792 -5.77 33.73 18.12
N LEU A 793 -6.29 32.50 18.25
CA LEU A 793 -7.71 32.23 17.95
C LEU A 793 -8.64 33.00 18.89
N ALA A 794 -8.31 33.07 20.18
CA ALA A 794 -9.07 33.84 21.16
C ALA A 794 -9.02 35.35 20.88
N ALA A 795 -7.88 35.88 20.41
CA ALA A 795 -7.73 37.27 20.01
C ALA A 795 -8.48 37.61 18.70
N LEU A 796 -8.56 36.67 17.76
CA LEU A 796 -9.31 36.82 16.51
C LEU A 796 -10.83 36.68 16.72
N LEU A 797 -11.27 35.85 17.66
CA LEU A 797 -12.69 35.66 17.98
C LEU A 797 -13.26 36.77 18.88
N LYS A 798 -12.42 37.49 19.64
CA LYS A 798 -12.84 38.66 20.44
C LYS A 798 -13.10 39.92 19.59
N LYS A 799 -12.80 39.90 18.29
CA LYS A 799 -12.96 41.06 17.39
C LYS A 799 -14.25 41.03 16.55
N ASN A 800 -15.11 40.02 16.75
CA ASN A 800 -16.44 39.91 16.14
C ASN A 800 -17.57 39.84 17.19
N ARG A 801 -17.43 40.57 18.30
CA ARG A 801 -18.55 40.90 19.19
C ARG A 801 -18.59 42.38 19.46
#